data_AF-A0A8D8AHD8-F1
#
_entry.id   AF-A0A8D8AHD8-F1
#
_cell.length_a   1.000
_cell.length_b   1.000
_cell.length_c   1.000
_cell.angle_alpha   90.00
_cell.angle_beta   90.00
_cell.angle_gamma   90.00
#
_symmetry.space_group_name_H-M   'P 1'
#
loop_
_entity.id
_entity.type
_entity.pdbx_description
1 polymer ?
#
loop_
_entity_poly.entity_id
_entity_poly.type
_entity_poly.pdbx_seq_one_letter_code
_entity_poly.pdbx_strand_id
1 'polypeptide(L)'
;MEDVNGDVIQWKKLWQLISGIHYETPSAVVRDKLLDVSKELTDGLVQFRKAGSDKGSAERLQKMMKERKQEKLLGFATKLYQFLDIDAVQSWNILCFYLVNEYRGPANALADYISTESSMLSLLIEIWAYYSLERMVMLKIVKNLLEFYNSGSHPYSREYKTVVDKIGFANLRKSYIGQLESLVNETMPGKLIPGDMFNNQAKMVAWSERKMREVNETLHIILLIIHYDGIGVEEFARLFKLFKGHSFGRVQQYLNNGNEAHSDMVKRITFSELAIVYRALDLSESAGDERWIDGVIKALDGEIVTLHTFPEHGPLLLVWMLFNFRLQNRLDDDDLSSRYRQFGSRAIQLGVFEYLLAMVQHSTFNDHSIVCRVTRKAIFNQLGFLCQLFDSDGSVAQHAKIYDLLSELLHSPSIAAEFCKNEDNPVRSLFDTTLENFPVDFTPLAMIAHALASAGTNQNKYIHDLLENLPVYSEVYNPDHYELRPSAMNEDEFILAHDYVPFQKIGYVVPRGTSTIVIDKRSHTLAHFRTKFNFYAALHREINELLSDALSYTQLNEDRIQRITTGLRYLAVAVKRIHQPHEISSEMVHPTEMVFDILLKFKVIQAPPVELLAECLNVCAALVPLFEPEIYARVINLNILPTVNNANLDFKDYAAGTSFESSLIGFYLVNYEKNAGKYCILMAYLNFLKTYTKLGKNNVFGVELPGLIFLL
;
A
#
# COMPACT_ATOMS: atom_id res chain seq x y z
N MET A 1 -23.52 21.73 36.84
CA MET A 1 -22.67 20.53 37.02
C MET A 1 -21.35 20.73 36.29
N GLU A 2 -20.63 21.83 36.54
CA GLU A 2 -19.50 22.27 35.71
C GLU A 2 -18.12 22.10 36.37
N ASP A 3 -18.04 21.51 37.57
CA ASP A 3 -16.78 21.51 38.35
C ASP A 3 -16.45 20.17 39.04
N VAL A 4 -16.81 19.03 38.44
CA VAL A 4 -16.70 17.70 39.11
C VAL A 4 -15.87 16.65 38.35
N ASN A 5 -15.31 16.99 37.18
CA ASN A 5 -14.50 16.07 36.38
C ASN A 5 -13.02 16.23 36.71
N GLY A 6 -12.49 15.38 37.59
CA GLY A 6 -11.05 15.33 37.87
C GLY A 6 -10.23 14.95 36.62
N ASP A 7 -9.03 15.53 36.52
CA ASP A 7 -7.78 15.28 35.76
C ASP A 7 -7.67 14.22 34.64
N VAL A 8 -8.73 13.56 34.17
CA VAL A 8 -8.66 12.51 33.15
C VAL A 8 -9.23 13.03 31.84
N ILE A 9 -8.41 12.94 30.79
CA ILE A 9 -8.69 13.45 29.45
C ILE A 9 -9.68 12.51 28.74
N GLN A 10 -10.67 13.08 28.05
CA GLN A 10 -11.56 12.34 27.15
C GLN A 10 -10.98 12.40 25.72
N TRP A 11 -10.20 11.39 25.36
CA TRP A 11 -9.44 11.34 24.11
C TRP A 11 -10.36 11.29 22.88
N LYS A 12 -11.47 10.54 22.93
CA LYS A 12 -12.46 10.54 21.83
C LYS A 12 -13.03 11.93 21.57
N LYS A 13 -13.34 12.68 22.62
CA LYS A 13 -13.85 14.05 22.51
C LYS A 13 -12.77 15.01 22.02
N LEU A 14 -11.53 14.85 22.49
CA LEU A 14 -10.41 15.66 22.00
C LEU A 14 -10.20 15.43 20.49
N TRP A 15 -10.20 14.17 20.03
CA TRP A 15 -10.07 13.83 18.60
C TRP A 15 -11.12 14.52 17.73
N GLN A 16 -12.38 14.54 18.17
CA GLN A 16 -13.45 15.25 17.43
C GLN A 16 -13.14 16.74 17.24
N LEU A 17 -12.48 17.37 18.21
CA LEU A 17 -12.12 18.79 18.15
C LEU A 17 -10.90 19.05 17.28
N ILE A 18 -9.90 18.16 17.30
CA ILE A 18 -8.58 18.44 16.72
C ILE A 18 -8.31 17.71 15.40
N SER A 19 -9.03 16.64 15.06
CA SER A 19 -8.68 15.76 13.93
C SER A 19 -8.61 16.43 12.56
N GLY A 20 -9.22 17.61 12.39
CA GLY A 20 -9.32 18.31 11.11
C GLY A 20 -10.47 17.82 10.22
N ILE A 21 -11.19 16.77 10.62
CA ILE A 21 -12.37 16.25 9.90
C ILE A 21 -13.54 17.25 10.01
N HIS A 22 -13.74 17.81 11.21
CA HIS A 22 -14.72 18.86 11.49
C HIS A 22 -13.98 20.17 11.74
N TYR A 23 -13.63 20.90 10.68
CA TYR A 23 -12.78 22.11 10.73
C TYR A 23 -13.48 23.37 11.26
N GLU A 24 -14.52 23.21 12.10
CA GLU A 24 -15.26 24.31 12.72
C GLU A 24 -14.60 24.80 14.02
N THR A 25 -13.69 24.02 14.60
CA THR A 25 -13.01 24.39 15.86
C THR A 25 -11.98 25.50 15.59
N PRO A 26 -12.04 26.64 16.32
CA PRO A 26 -11.06 27.71 16.15
C PRO A 26 -9.63 27.24 16.46
N SER A 27 -8.66 27.64 15.63
CA SER A 27 -7.25 27.23 15.77
C SER A 27 -6.65 27.50 17.15
N ALA A 28 -6.99 28.63 17.77
CA ALA A 28 -6.54 28.95 19.13
C ALA A 28 -7.01 27.90 20.14
N VAL A 29 -8.26 27.45 20.05
CA VAL A 29 -8.82 26.40 20.92
C VAL A 29 -8.12 25.07 20.70
N VAL A 30 -7.87 24.70 19.44
CA VAL A 30 -7.13 23.46 19.10
C VAL A 30 -5.73 23.50 19.71
N ARG A 31 -5.00 24.60 19.51
CA ARG A 31 -3.66 24.80 20.07
C ARG A 31 -3.66 24.69 21.58
N ASP A 32 -4.53 25.45 22.25
CA ASP A 32 -4.53 25.55 23.71
C ASP A 32 -4.91 24.19 24.32
N LYS A 33 -5.91 23.48 23.78
CA LYS A 33 -6.27 22.13 24.23
C LYS A 33 -5.15 21.12 24.05
N LEU A 34 -4.41 21.16 22.94
CA LEU A 34 -3.26 20.28 22.72
C LEU A 34 -2.08 20.63 23.63
N LEU A 35 -1.85 21.91 23.91
CA LEU A 35 -0.80 22.35 24.82
C LEU A 35 -1.10 21.94 26.27
N ASP A 36 -2.37 22.00 26.68
CA ASP A 36 -2.85 21.55 28.00
C ASP A 36 -2.53 20.07 28.22
N VAL A 37 -2.67 19.22 27.18
CA VAL A 37 -2.45 17.76 27.27
C VAL A 37 -1.09 17.30 26.75
N SER A 38 -0.17 18.24 26.47
CA SER A 38 1.13 17.93 25.83
C SER A 38 1.98 16.93 26.62
N LYS A 39 1.87 16.93 27.95
CA LYS A 39 2.55 15.95 28.79
C LYS A 39 1.97 14.56 28.59
N GLU A 40 0.66 14.43 28.58
CA GLU A 40 -0.05 13.15 28.42
C GLU A 40 0.12 12.60 27.00
N LEU A 41 0.24 13.46 26.00
CA LEU A 41 0.65 13.09 24.65
C LEU A 41 2.11 12.56 24.61
N THR A 42 2.99 13.05 25.49
CA THR A 42 4.36 12.53 25.63
C THR A 42 4.37 11.21 26.39
N ASP A 43 3.65 11.12 27.51
CA ASP A 43 3.55 9.93 28.35
C ASP A 43 2.82 8.79 27.61
N GLY A 44 1.98 9.11 26.63
CA GLY A 44 1.28 8.17 25.79
C GLY A 44 0.48 7.17 26.63
N LEU A 45 0.71 5.87 26.42
CA LEU A 45 0.00 4.81 27.15
C LEU A 45 0.42 4.69 28.62
N VAL A 46 1.58 5.23 29.01
CA VAL A 46 2.08 5.18 30.41
C VAL A 46 1.16 5.96 31.35
N GLN A 47 0.39 6.93 30.82
CA GLN A 47 -0.57 7.68 31.62
C GLN A 47 -1.67 6.79 32.24
N PHE A 48 -1.99 5.65 31.62
CA PHE A 48 -2.93 4.66 32.14
C PHE A 48 -2.20 3.74 33.12
N ARG A 49 -2.12 4.17 34.38
CA ARG A 49 -1.30 3.51 35.39
C ARG A 49 -1.89 2.17 35.79
N LYS A 50 -1.03 1.15 35.97
CA LYS A 50 -1.45 -0.19 36.41
C LYS A 50 -2.03 -0.19 37.82
N ALA A 51 -2.89 -1.17 38.11
CA ALA A 51 -3.40 -1.35 39.46
C ALA A 51 -2.25 -1.54 40.47
N GLY A 52 -2.33 -0.87 41.62
CA GLY A 52 -1.31 -0.97 42.67
C GLY A 52 -0.04 -0.12 42.46
N SER A 53 0.08 0.63 41.36
CA SER A 53 1.18 1.60 41.19
C SER A 53 1.15 2.69 42.26
N ASP A 54 -0.05 3.05 42.73
CA ASP A 54 -0.27 3.94 43.87
C ASP A 54 -1.05 3.19 44.95
N LYS A 55 -0.36 2.90 46.07
CA LYS A 55 -0.92 2.13 47.19
C LYS A 55 -2.12 2.81 47.85
N GLY A 56 -2.22 4.13 47.78
CA GLY A 56 -3.33 4.90 48.37
C GLY A 56 -4.54 5.06 47.45
N SER A 57 -4.47 4.60 46.19
CA SER A 57 -5.52 4.86 45.20
C SER A 57 -6.87 4.23 45.55
N ALA A 58 -6.86 2.99 46.05
CA ALA A 58 -8.08 2.29 46.47
C ALA A 58 -8.74 2.97 47.68
N GLU A 59 -7.95 3.45 48.64
CA GLU A 59 -8.45 4.19 49.81
C GLU A 59 -9.03 5.54 49.39
N ARG A 60 -8.38 6.25 48.46
CA ARG A 60 -8.89 7.50 47.90
C ARG A 60 -10.20 7.29 47.14
N LEU A 61 -10.32 6.22 46.36
CA LEU A 61 -11.57 5.86 45.71
C LEU A 61 -12.70 5.65 46.75
N GLN A 62 -12.44 4.87 47.80
CA GLN A 62 -13.42 4.65 48.87
C GLN A 62 -13.86 5.98 49.52
N LYS A 63 -12.89 6.85 49.83
CA LYS A 63 -13.17 8.18 50.40
C LYS A 63 -14.02 9.04 49.46
N MET A 64 -13.66 9.12 48.17
CA MET A 64 -14.40 9.87 47.15
C MET A 64 -15.84 9.37 47.00
N MET A 65 -16.06 8.05 47.00
CA MET A 65 -17.40 7.47 46.86
C MET A 65 -18.26 7.76 48.08
N LYS A 66 -17.67 7.74 49.28
CA LYS A 66 -18.36 8.12 50.52
C LYS A 66 -18.76 9.60 50.52
N GLU A 67 -17.85 10.49 50.14
CA GLU A 67 -18.12 11.93 50.04
C GLU A 67 -19.21 12.24 49.01
N ARG A 68 -19.27 11.47 47.92
CA ARG A 68 -20.29 11.59 46.85
C ARG A 68 -21.58 10.82 47.12
N LYS A 69 -21.72 10.12 48.25
CA LYS A 69 -22.89 9.27 48.59
C LYS A 69 -23.18 8.18 47.56
N GLN A 70 -22.13 7.57 47.01
CA GLN A 70 -22.18 6.55 45.95
C GLN A 70 -21.69 5.17 46.42
N GLU A 71 -21.74 4.90 47.73
CA GLU A 71 -21.17 3.68 48.33
C GLU A 71 -21.77 2.37 47.76
N LYS A 72 -23.01 2.41 47.25
CA LYS A 72 -23.64 1.26 46.57
C LYS A 72 -22.86 0.76 45.35
N LEU A 73 -22.08 1.62 44.70
CA LEU A 73 -21.27 1.27 43.53
C LEU A 73 -19.87 0.75 43.91
N LEU A 74 -19.48 0.77 45.19
CA LEU A 74 -18.09 0.49 45.60
C LEU A 74 -17.66 -0.93 45.25
N GLY A 75 -18.56 -1.91 45.38
CA GLY A 75 -18.30 -3.29 44.99
C GLY A 75 -18.00 -3.42 43.49
N PHE A 76 -18.76 -2.72 42.65
CA PHE A 76 -18.53 -2.68 41.21
C PHE A 76 -17.25 -1.92 40.85
N ALA A 77 -17.02 -0.74 41.43
CA ALA A 77 -15.81 0.05 41.20
C ALA A 77 -14.54 -0.75 41.57
N THR A 78 -14.62 -1.55 42.64
CA THR A 78 -13.53 -2.44 43.06
C THR A 78 -13.27 -3.54 42.03
N LYS A 79 -14.32 -4.19 41.53
CA LYS A 79 -14.19 -5.19 40.45
C LYS A 79 -13.68 -4.57 39.16
N LEU A 80 -14.10 -3.35 38.82
CA LEU A 80 -13.73 -2.68 37.58
C LEU A 80 -12.24 -2.38 37.50
N TYR A 81 -11.65 -1.74 38.52
CA TYR A 81 -10.22 -1.41 38.44
C TYR A 81 -9.33 -2.67 38.44
N GLN A 82 -9.79 -3.75 39.10
CA GLN A 82 -9.14 -5.06 39.05
C GLN A 82 -9.30 -5.72 37.67
N PHE A 83 -10.46 -5.58 37.05
CA PHE A 83 -10.76 -6.13 35.72
C PHE A 83 -9.98 -5.43 34.61
N LEU A 84 -9.87 -4.11 34.69
CA LEU A 84 -9.10 -3.28 33.75
C LEU A 84 -7.59 -3.31 34.02
N ASP A 85 -7.18 -3.72 35.22
CA ASP A 85 -5.80 -3.65 35.74
C ASP A 85 -5.20 -2.24 35.71
N ILE A 86 -5.99 -1.25 36.14
CA ILE A 86 -5.57 0.16 36.21
C ILE A 86 -5.79 0.76 37.60
N ASP A 87 -5.19 1.92 37.82
CA ASP A 87 -5.35 2.73 39.03
C ASP A 87 -6.82 2.93 39.41
N ALA A 88 -7.16 2.77 40.69
CA ALA A 88 -8.55 2.73 41.16
C ALA A 88 -9.30 4.05 40.90
N VAL A 89 -8.64 5.19 41.07
CA VAL A 89 -9.23 6.50 40.77
C VAL A 89 -9.36 6.71 39.26
N GLN A 90 -8.37 6.32 38.46
CA GLN A 90 -8.48 6.39 37.00
C GLN A 90 -9.61 5.50 36.45
N SER A 91 -9.75 4.29 36.99
CA SER A 91 -10.85 3.37 36.64
C SER A 91 -12.22 3.97 36.92
N TRP A 92 -12.36 4.67 38.03
CA TRP A 92 -13.60 5.36 38.38
C TRP A 92 -13.90 6.51 37.41
N ASN A 93 -12.90 7.30 37.03
CA ASN A 93 -13.08 8.37 36.06
C ASN A 93 -13.49 7.85 34.67
N ILE A 94 -12.88 6.75 34.21
CA ILE A 94 -13.27 6.07 32.97
C ILE A 94 -14.72 5.61 33.02
N LEU A 95 -15.16 5.02 34.14
CA LEU A 95 -16.56 4.67 34.35
C LEU A 95 -17.46 5.91 34.23
N CYS A 96 -17.13 7.01 34.91
CA CYS A 96 -17.92 8.23 34.83
C CYS A 96 -18.02 8.76 33.39
N PHE A 97 -16.95 8.71 32.60
CA PHE A 97 -17.00 9.15 31.20
C PHE A 97 -17.77 8.21 30.30
N TYR A 98 -17.64 6.89 30.48
CA TYR A 98 -18.49 5.93 29.79
C TYR A 98 -19.98 6.20 30.07
N LEU A 99 -20.33 6.46 31.35
CA LEU A 99 -21.70 6.74 31.75
C LEU A 99 -22.28 8.04 31.15
N VAL A 100 -21.43 9.03 30.89
CA VAL A 100 -21.85 10.31 30.29
C VAL A 100 -21.95 10.22 28.77
N ASN A 101 -21.05 9.46 28.13
CA ASN A 101 -20.87 9.53 26.68
C ASN A 101 -21.47 8.35 25.91
N GLU A 102 -21.50 7.14 26.50
CA GLU A 102 -21.85 5.90 25.78
C GLU A 102 -23.03 5.16 26.41
N TYR A 103 -23.20 5.27 27.73
CA TYR A 103 -24.26 4.56 28.43
C TYR A 103 -25.64 5.08 28.03
N ARG A 104 -26.50 4.17 27.55
CA ARG A 104 -27.87 4.48 27.10
C ARG A 104 -28.95 4.16 28.14
N GLY A 105 -28.57 3.67 29.31
CA GLY A 105 -29.50 3.34 30.39
C GLY A 105 -29.85 4.54 31.27
N PRO A 106 -30.96 4.47 32.03
CA PRO A 106 -31.34 5.54 32.95
C PRO A 106 -30.42 5.56 34.19
N ALA A 107 -29.95 6.75 34.59
CA ALA A 107 -28.92 6.93 35.62
C ALA A 107 -29.31 6.36 37.00
N ASN A 108 -30.60 6.35 37.34
CA ASN A 108 -31.12 5.82 38.60
C ASN A 108 -31.21 4.28 38.63
N ALA A 109 -31.12 3.59 37.49
CA ALA A 109 -31.22 2.14 37.41
C ALA A 109 -29.85 1.44 37.44
N LEU A 110 -28.73 2.17 37.38
CA LEU A 110 -27.40 1.56 37.27
C LEU A 110 -27.11 0.60 38.43
N ALA A 111 -27.42 1.00 39.68
CA ALA A 111 -27.20 0.17 40.86
C ALA A 111 -28.04 -1.12 40.85
N ASP A 112 -29.26 -1.06 40.32
CA ASP A 112 -30.14 -2.23 40.19
C ASP A 112 -29.71 -3.11 39.02
N TYR A 113 -29.22 -2.52 37.92
CA TYR A 113 -28.72 -3.24 36.75
C TYR A 113 -27.51 -4.11 37.11
N ILE A 114 -26.53 -3.56 37.85
CA ILE A 114 -25.33 -4.29 38.28
C ILE A 114 -25.58 -5.30 39.42
N SER A 115 -26.82 -5.40 39.93
CA SER A 115 -27.15 -6.35 41.01
C SER A 115 -27.09 -7.82 40.55
N THR A 116 -27.23 -8.06 39.24
CA THR A 116 -27.09 -9.38 38.62
C THR A 116 -25.68 -9.57 38.06
N GLU A 117 -25.11 -10.76 38.23
CA GLU A 117 -23.74 -11.06 37.80
C GLU A 117 -23.57 -10.94 36.27
N SER A 118 -24.54 -11.40 35.49
CA SER A 118 -24.53 -11.31 34.03
C SER A 118 -24.49 -9.87 33.52
N SER A 119 -25.35 -8.99 34.05
CA SER A 119 -25.41 -7.58 33.65
C SER A 119 -24.16 -6.82 34.10
N MET A 120 -23.65 -7.14 35.29
CA MET A 120 -22.38 -6.61 35.79
C MET A 120 -21.21 -6.97 34.86
N LEU A 121 -21.12 -8.24 34.44
CA LEU A 121 -20.08 -8.70 33.49
C LEU A 121 -20.23 -8.04 32.12
N SER A 122 -21.45 -7.90 31.60
CA SER A 122 -21.72 -7.18 30.35
C SER A 122 -21.18 -5.74 30.42
N LEU A 123 -21.50 -5.02 31.49
CA LEU A 123 -21.05 -3.65 31.68
C LEU A 123 -19.52 -3.55 31.82
N LEU A 124 -18.88 -4.50 32.52
CA LEU A 124 -17.41 -4.56 32.59
C LEU A 124 -16.76 -4.70 31.21
N ILE A 125 -17.34 -5.53 30.33
CA ILE A 125 -16.85 -5.74 28.96
C ILE A 125 -17.02 -4.45 28.13
N GLU A 126 -18.17 -3.80 28.22
CA GLU A 126 -18.44 -2.53 27.52
C GLU A 126 -17.47 -1.42 27.95
N ILE A 127 -17.21 -1.29 29.26
CA ILE A 127 -16.24 -0.31 29.77
C ILE A 127 -14.81 -0.67 29.34
N TRP A 128 -14.46 -1.95 29.28
CA TRP A 128 -13.16 -2.38 28.77
C TRP A 128 -12.98 -2.04 27.28
N ALA A 129 -14.03 -2.18 26.48
CA ALA A 129 -14.02 -1.75 25.08
C ALA A 129 -13.86 -0.23 24.97
N TYR A 130 -14.57 0.54 25.79
CA TYR A 130 -14.43 2.01 25.84
C TYR A 130 -13.02 2.45 26.28
N TYR A 131 -12.47 1.82 27.32
CA TYR A 131 -11.09 2.06 27.77
C TYR A 131 -10.06 1.77 26.66
N SER A 132 -10.22 0.63 25.98
CA SER A 132 -9.36 0.25 24.85
C SER A 132 -9.45 1.24 23.69
N LEU A 133 -10.65 1.78 23.43
CA LEU A 133 -10.86 2.83 22.44
C LEU A 133 -10.13 4.14 22.82
N GLU A 134 -10.28 4.61 24.07
CA GLU A 134 -9.64 5.84 24.55
C GLU A 134 -8.11 5.78 24.40
N ARG A 135 -7.51 4.63 24.74
CA ARG A 135 -6.07 4.37 24.53
C ARG A 135 -5.66 4.49 23.07
N MET A 136 -6.42 3.85 22.18
CA MET A 136 -6.17 3.90 20.75
C MET A 136 -6.30 5.31 20.18
N VAL A 137 -7.34 6.05 20.58
CA VAL A 137 -7.55 7.43 20.10
C VAL A 137 -6.41 8.34 20.52
N MET A 138 -5.86 8.18 21.74
CA MET A 138 -4.68 8.93 22.16
C MET A 138 -3.49 8.69 21.21
N LEU A 139 -3.19 7.43 20.85
CA LEU A 139 -2.14 7.12 19.88
C LEU A 139 -2.43 7.72 18.51
N LYS A 140 -3.69 7.66 18.05
CA LYS A 140 -4.13 8.27 16.79
C LYS A 140 -3.92 9.78 16.78
N ILE A 141 -4.16 10.46 17.91
CA ILE A 141 -3.88 11.90 18.04
C ILE A 141 -2.39 12.17 17.82
N VAL A 142 -1.51 11.44 18.49
CA VAL A 142 -0.06 11.65 18.36
C VAL A 142 0.43 11.35 16.95
N LYS A 143 -0.05 10.26 16.33
CA LYS A 143 0.25 9.99 14.92
C LYS A 143 -0.23 11.13 14.02
N ASN A 144 -1.45 11.62 14.21
CA ASN A 144 -2.01 12.72 13.42
C ASN A 144 -1.22 14.02 13.56
N LEU A 145 -0.73 14.33 14.77
CA LEU A 145 0.18 15.46 14.99
C LEU A 145 1.44 15.30 14.13
N LEU A 146 2.13 14.16 14.23
CA LEU A 146 3.38 13.89 13.52
C LEU A 146 3.21 13.80 11.99
N GLU A 147 2.05 13.36 11.54
CA GLU A 147 1.74 13.27 10.11
C GLU A 147 1.48 14.64 9.49
N PHE A 148 0.96 15.61 10.25
CA PHE A 148 0.52 16.88 9.68
C PHE A 148 1.18 18.14 10.25
N TYR A 149 2.09 18.04 11.22
CA TYR A 149 2.74 19.22 11.82
C TYR A 149 3.55 20.08 10.82
N ASN A 150 3.98 19.50 9.70
CA ASN A 150 4.73 20.21 8.66
C ASN A 150 4.14 20.04 7.25
N SER A 151 2.88 19.61 7.12
CA SER A 151 2.31 19.30 5.80
C SER A 151 1.86 20.53 5.02
N GLY A 152 1.46 21.61 5.70
CA GLY A 152 0.81 22.78 5.09
C GLY A 152 -0.58 22.51 4.48
N SER A 153 -0.97 21.25 4.30
CA SER A 153 -2.26 20.81 3.76
C SER A 153 -3.35 20.63 4.81
N HIS A 154 -2.97 20.47 6.07
CA HIS A 154 -3.91 20.24 7.18
C HIS A 154 -4.32 21.57 7.84
N PRO A 155 -5.61 21.78 8.18
CA PRO A 155 -6.10 23.05 8.73
C PRO A 155 -5.39 23.48 10.01
N TYR A 156 -4.99 22.52 10.84
CA TYR A 156 -4.31 22.77 12.13
C TYR A 156 -2.79 22.51 12.11
N SER A 157 -2.16 22.51 10.93
CA SER A 157 -0.74 22.16 10.77
C SER A 157 0.19 23.04 11.63
N ARG A 158 -0.10 24.34 11.76
CA ARG A 158 0.71 25.29 12.55
C ARG A 158 0.59 25.04 14.06
N GLU A 159 -0.62 24.72 14.50
CA GLU A 159 -0.94 24.43 15.90
C GLU A 159 -0.25 23.12 16.30
N TYR A 160 -0.28 22.11 15.43
CA TYR A 160 0.43 20.85 15.62
C TYR A 160 1.94 21.08 15.72
N LYS A 161 2.52 21.91 14.85
CA LYS A 161 3.94 22.27 14.90
C LYS A 161 4.32 22.84 16.27
N THR A 162 3.51 23.78 16.77
CA THR A 162 3.73 24.41 18.09
C THR A 162 3.78 23.36 19.22
N VAL A 163 2.92 22.35 19.16
CA VAL A 163 2.83 21.29 20.18
C VAL A 163 4.02 20.32 20.05
N VAL A 164 4.36 19.90 18.83
CA VAL A 164 5.50 19.03 18.56
C VAL A 164 6.81 19.70 18.97
N ASP A 165 7.00 20.99 18.66
CA ASP A 165 8.18 21.77 19.04
C ASP A 165 8.29 21.92 20.57
N LYS A 166 7.17 22.07 21.29
CA LYS A 166 7.15 22.09 22.77
C LYS A 166 7.56 20.75 23.37
N ILE A 167 7.09 19.63 22.81
CA ILE A 167 7.39 18.29 23.34
C ILE A 167 8.84 17.90 23.00
N GLY A 168 9.23 18.07 21.75
CA GLY A 168 10.54 17.68 21.20
C GLY A 168 10.63 16.21 20.78
N PHE A 169 11.25 15.96 19.62
CA PHE A 169 11.39 14.61 19.06
C PHE A 169 12.19 13.66 19.95
N ALA A 170 13.25 14.13 20.61
CA ALA A 170 14.03 13.30 21.53
C ALA A 170 13.19 12.74 22.70
N ASN A 171 12.29 13.55 23.25
CA ASN A 171 11.39 13.13 24.33
C ASN A 171 10.34 12.14 23.82
N LEU A 172 9.74 12.41 22.66
CA LEU A 172 8.81 11.48 22.00
C LEU A 172 9.50 10.14 21.69
N ARG A 173 10.70 10.16 21.09
CA ARG A 173 11.47 8.97 20.74
C ARG A 173 11.72 8.11 21.98
N LYS A 174 12.29 8.70 23.04
CA LYS A 174 12.57 7.99 24.29
C LYS A 174 11.31 7.39 24.90
N SER A 175 10.21 8.16 24.95
CA SER A 175 8.95 7.72 25.53
C SER A 175 8.32 6.57 24.74
N TYR A 176 8.14 6.74 23.43
CA TYR A 176 7.42 5.78 22.59
C TYR A 176 8.21 4.49 22.36
N ILE A 177 9.55 4.51 22.34
CA ILE A 177 10.36 3.30 22.38
C ILE A 177 10.12 2.53 23.69
N GLY A 178 10.09 3.21 24.84
CA GLY A 178 9.79 2.58 26.13
C GLY A 178 8.37 2.02 26.20
N GLN A 179 7.40 2.72 25.62
CA GLN A 179 6.01 2.24 25.51
C GLN A 179 5.89 0.98 24.67
N LEU A 180 6.59 0.94 23.53
CA LEU A 180 6.62 -0.24 22.68
C LEU A 180 7.16 -1.47 23.43
N GLU A 181 8.26 -1.31 24.16
CA GLU A 181 8.81 -2.39 24.99
C GLU A 181 7.82 -2.87 26.05
N SER A 182 7.14 -1.94 26.72
CA SER A 182 6.12 -2.28 27.70
C SER A 182 4.94 -3.02 27.07
N LEU A 183 4.53 -2.65 25.86
CA LEU A 183 3.43 -3.30 25.14
C LEU A 183 3.82 -4.71 24.69
N VAL A 184 4.97 -4.85 24.03
CA VAL A 184 5.46 -6.15 23.55
C VAL A 184 5.60 -7.14 24.70
N ASN A 185 6.11 -6.68 25.85
CA ASN A 185 6.27 -7.48 27.06
C ASN A 185 5.04 -7.49 27.97
N GLU A 186 3.92 -6.87 27.56
CA GLU A 186 2.70 -6.86 28.37
C GLU A 186 2.19 -8.30 28.53
N THR A 187 2.02 -8.72 29.79
CA THR A 187 1.40 -9.99 30.17
C THR A 187 -0.04 -9.77 30.58
N MET A 188 -0.91 -10.74 30.33
CA MET A 188 -2.30 -10.67 30.78
C MET A 188 -2.37 -10.49 32.31
N PRO A 189 -3.27 -9.63 32.83
CA PRO A 189 -3.46 -9.44 34.27
C PRO A 189 -3.81 -10.77 34.98
N GLY A 190 -2.96 -11.18 35.92
CA GLY A 190 -2.95 -12.53 36.53
C GLY A 190 -3.98 -12.84 37.60
N LYS A 191 -5.10 -12.11 37.70
CA LYS A 191 -6.19 -12.46 38.62
C LYS A 191 -7.48 -12.67 37.82
N LEU A 192 -7.65 -13.90 37.34
CA LEU A 192 -8.97 -14.39 36.93
C LEU A 192 -9.90 -14.22 38.14
N ILE A 193 -11.02 -13.54 37.95
CA ILE A 193 -12.05 -13.46 38.99
C ILE A 193 -12.51 -14.91 39.24
N PRO A 194 -12.50 -15.41 40.50
CA PRO A 194 -12.99 -16.75 40.79
C PRO A 194 -14.43 -16.90 40.28
N GLY A 195 -14.64 -17.75 39.26
CA GLY A 195 -15.92 -17.91 38.55
C GLY A 195 -15.81 -17.85 37.01
N ASP A 196 -14.76 -17.24 36.46
CA ASP A 196 -14.56 -17.00 35.01
C ASP A 196 -14.16 -18.23 34.16
N MET A 197 -14.28 -19.45 34.68
CA MET A 197 -13.68 -20.66 34.10
C MET A 197 -14.19 -21.03 32.70
N PHE A 198 -15.34 -20.50 32.25
CA PHE A 198 -16.01 -20.96 31.03
C PHE A 198 -15.91 -20.01 29.82
N ASN A 199 -15.33 -18.79 29.93
CA ASN A 199 -15.29 -17.84 28.79
C ASN A 199 -13.98 -17.03 28.63
N ASN A 200 -12.86 -17.52 29.19
CA ASN A 200 -11.57 -16.81 29.16
C ASN A 200 -10.96 -16.63 27.75
N GLN A 201 -11.26 -17.52 26.80
CA GLN A 201 -10.63 -17.50 25.48
C GLN A 201 -10.97 -16.22 24.70
N ALA A 202 -12.23 -15.80 24.67
CA ALA A 202 -12.64 -14.60 23.95
C ALA A 202 -12.00 -13.33 24.55
N LYS A 203 -11.87 -13.28 25.88
CA LYS A 203 -11.18 -12.20 26.59
C LYS A 203 -9.68 -12.18 26.28
N MET A 204 -9.03 -13.33 26.22
CA MET A 204 -7.61 -13.47 25.84
C MET A 204 -7.36 -13.02 24.40
N VAL A 205 -8.24 -13.41 23.47
CA VAL A 205 -8.20 -12.97 22.07
C VAL A 205 -8.37 -11.45 22.00
N ALA A 206 -9.43 -10.89 22.60
CA ALA A 206 -9.68 -9.45 22.56
C ALA A 206 -8.53 -8.62 23.17
N TRP A 207 -7.94 -9.08 24.28
CA TRP A 207 -6.75 -8.45 24.86
C TRP A 207 -5.55 -8.48 23.90
N SER A 208 -5.32 -9.62 23.26
CA SER A 208 -4.24 -9.79 22.29
C SER A 208 -4.47 -8.90 21.06
N GLU A 209 -5.67 -8.86 20.49
CA GLU A 209 -6.04 -7.97 19.38
C GLU A 209 -5.87 -6.48 19.72
N ARG A 210 -6.27 -6.06 20.94
CA ARG A 210 -6.04 -4.68 21.41
C ARG A 210 -4.54 -4.39 21.47
N LYS A 211 -3.76 -5.26 22.11
CA LYS A 211 -2.30 -5.14 22.20
C LYS A 211 -1.66 -5.02 20.82
N MET A 212 -2.03 -5.89 19.87
CA MET A 212 -1.50 -5.85 18.50
C MET A 212 -1.79 -4.53 17.78
N ARG A 213 -3.04 -4.03 17.91
CA ARG A 213 -3.42 -2.73 17.34
C ARG A 213 -2.61 -1.58 17.95
N GLU A 214 -2.42 -1.58 19.27
CA GLU A 214 -1.63 -0.54 19.97
C GLU A 214 -0.14 -0.61 19.62
N VAL A 215 0.42 -1.83 19.52
CA VAL A 215 1.81 -2.04 19.05
C VAL A 215 1.98 -1.46 17.65
N ASN A 216 1.08 -1.81 16.72
CA ASN A 216 1.18 -1.32 15.35
C ASN A 216 1.10 0.22 15.26
N GLU A 217 0.19 0.84 16.02
CA GLU A 217 0.08 2.30 16.01
C GLU A 217 1.32 2.97 16.64
N THR A 218 1.88 2.38 17.68
CA THR A 218 3.13 2.82 18.32
C THR A 218 4.32 2.71 17.37
N LEU A 219 4.41 1.64 16.58
CA LEU A 219 5.43 1.47 15.54
C LEU A 219 5.33 2.58 14.48
N HIS A 220 4.13 2.93 14.03
CA HIS A 220 3.95 4.04 13.09
C HIS A 220 4.37 5.40 13.67
N ILE A 221 4.09 5.66 14.95
CA ILE A 221 4.56 6.86 15.64
C ILE A 221 6.09 6.91 15.67
N ILE A 222 6.73 5.79 16.02
CA ILE A 222 8.21 5.66 16.04
C ILE A 222 8.78 5.87 14.64
N LEU A 223 8.19 5.27 13.61
CA LEU A 223 8.62 5.44 12.22
C LEU A 223 8.61 6.91 11.78
N LEU A 224 7.54 7.66 12.12
CA LEU A 224 7.46 9.09 11.84
C LEU A 224 8.53 9.87 12.60
N ILE A 225 8.75 9.57 13.89
CA ILE A 225 9.80 10.22 14.68
C ILE A 225 11.19 10.00 14.06
N ILE A 226 11.51 8.76 13.69
CA ILE A 226 12.78 8.40 13.04
C ILE A 226 12.92 9.11 11.68
N HIS A 227 11.83 9.25 10.92
CA HIS A 227 11.87 9.95 9.66
C HIS A 227 12.27 11.43 9.80
N TYR A 228 11.80 12.11 10.87
CA TYR A 228 12.06 13.54 11.07
C TYR A 228 13.36 13.85 11.85
N ASP A 229 13.71 13.05 12.86
CA ASP A 229 14.82 13.35 13.79
C ASP A 229 15.92 12.28 13.79
N GLY A 230 15.77 11.22 12.99
CA GLY A 230 16.70 10.09 12.99
C GLY A 230 16.67 9.28 14.28
N ILE A 231 17.69 8.44 14.46
CA ILE A 231 17.84 7.54 15.62
C ILE A 231 19.31 7.34 15.99
N GLY A 232 19.62 7.28 17.28
CA GLY A 232 20.95 6.96 17.77
C GLY A 232 21.28 5.47 17.69
N VAL A 233 22.57 5.12 17.74
CA VAL A 233 23.03 3.71 17.68
C VAL A 233 22.41 2.85 18.78
N GLU A 234 22.43 3.31 20.04
CA GLU A 234 21.90 2.56 21.18
C GLU A 234 20.37 2.38 21.09
N GLU A 235 19.66 3.42 20.69
CA GLU A 235 18.20 3.40 20.52
C GLU A 235 17.79 2.44 19.40
N PHE A 236 18.52 2.47 18.27
CA PHE A 236 18.26 1.56 17.16
C PHE A 236 18.59 0.11 17.53
N ALA A 237 19.72 -0.12 18.21
CA ALA A 237 20.08 -1.46 18.66
C ALA A 237 19.07 -2.03 19.66
N ARG A 238 18.53 -1.17 20.54
CA ARG A 238 17.46 -1.51 21.48
C ARG A 238 16.17 -1.92 20.76
N LEU A 239 15.72 -1.14 19.77
CA LEU A 239 14.56 -1.50 18.94
C LEU A 239 14.77 -2.80 18.18
N PHE A 240 15.93 -2.97 17.53
CA PHE A 240 16.20 -4.18 16.76
C PHE A 240 16.18 -5.44 17.63
N LYS A 241 16.80 -5.39 18.82
CA LYS A 241 16.76 -6.50 19.77
C LYS A 241 15.34 -6.79 20.26
N LEU A 242 14.51 -5.77 20.46
CA LEU A 242 13.10 -5.93 20.77
C LEU A 242 12.37 -6.65 19.63
N PHE A 243 12.52 -6.21 18.38
CA PHE A 243 11.89 -6.84 17.21
C PHE A 243 12.30 -8.30 17.06
N LYS A 244 13.60 -8.59 17.19
CA LYS A 244 14.12 -9.97 17.16
C LYS A 244 13.54 -10.81 18.30
N GLY A 245 13.52 -10.31 19.53
CA GLY A 245 12.90 -11.00 20.67
C GLY A 245 11.40 -11.22 20.50
N HIS A 246 10.72 -10.29 19.84
CA HIS A 246 9.32 -10.35 19.43
C HIS A 246 9.10 -11.22 18.17
N SER A 247 10.14 -11.86 17.62
CA SER A 247 10.09 -12.63 16.38
C SER A 247 9.43 -11.87 15.22
N PHE A 248 9.70 -10.57 15.12
CA PHE A 248 9.07 -9.66 14.16
C PHE A 248 7.54 -9.68 14.18
N GLY A 249 6.94 -9.87 15.36
CA GLY A 249 5.49 -9.97 15.54
C GLY A 249 4.89 -11.33 15.15
N ARG A 250 5.67 -12.28 14.63
CA ARG A 250 5.16 -13.58 14.14
C ARG A 250 4.57 -14.46 15.23
N VAL A 251 5.14 -14.42 16.44
CA VAL A 251 4.73 -15.27 17.56
C VAL A 251 3.78 -14.50 18.45
N GLN A 252 2.48 -14.78 18.33
CA GLN A 252 1.45 -14.15 19.15
C GLN A 252 0.72 -15.16 20.01
N GLN A 253 0.55 -14.79 21.28
CA GLN A 253 -0.24 -15.58 22.22
C GLN A 253 -1.72 -15.38 21.93
N TYR A 254 -2.50 -16.47 22.02
CA TYR A 254 -3.96 -16.50 21.91
C TYR A 254 -4.56 -16.17 20.54
N LEU A 255 -3.77 -15.74 19.56
CA LEU A 255 -4.23 -15.53 18.19
C LEU A 255 -4.12 -16.80 17.37
N ASN A 256 -5.10 -17.00 16.49
CA ASN A 256 -5.12 -18.11 15.54
C ASN A 256 -4.70 -17.63 14.16
N ASN A 257 -3.55 -18.08 13.66
CA ASN A 257 -3.03 -17.72 12.32
C ASN A 257 -3.90 -18.25 11.16
N GLY A 258 -4.79 -19.21 11.40
CA GLY A 258 -5.79 -19.64 10.43
C GLY A 258 -6.96 -18.66 10.26
N ASN A 259 -7.10 -17.68 11.17
CA ASN A 259 -8.04 -16.57 11.01
C ASN A 259 -7.37 -15.45 10.22
N GLU A 260 -8.02 -15.01 9.14
CA GLU A 260 -7.50 -13.99 8.23
C GLU A 260 -7.24 -12.65 8.93
N ALA A 261 -8.13 -12.20 9.81
CA ALA A 261 -7.96 -10.95 10.56
C ALA A 261 -6.77 -11.00 11.51
N HIS A 262 -6.54 -12.14 12.18
CA HIS A 262 -5.36 -12.32 13.03
C HIS A 262 -4.07 -12.37 12.21
N SER A 263 -4.08 -13.07 11.07
CA SER A 263 -2.96 -13.14 10.14
C SER A 263 -2.60 -11.75 9.59
N ASP A 264 -3.62 -10.94 9.26
CA ASP A 264 -3.46 -9.54 8.86
C ASP A 264 -2.82 -8.69 9.98
N MET A 265 -3.28 -8.82 11.23
CA MET A 265 -2.67 -8.11 12.36
C MET A 265 -1.18 -8.46 12.55
N VAL A 266 -0.81 -9.73 12.39
CA VAL A 266 0.60 -10.16 12.44
C VAL A 266 1.39 -9.50 11.31
N LYS A 267 0.89 -9.56 10.07
CA LYS A 267 1.54 -8.93 8.90
C LYS A 267 1.74 -7.42 9.10
N ARG A 268 0.75 -6.72 9.64
CA ARG A 268 0.85 -5.27 9.93
C ARG A 268 2.04 -4.96 10.83
N ILE A 269 2.23 -5.72 11.90
CA ILE A 269 3.36 -5.54 12.82
C ILE A 269 4.67 -5.90 12.14
N THR A 270 4.76 -7.07 11.51
CA THR A 270 5.99 -7.52 10.83
C THR A 270 6.44 -6.48 9.81
N PHE A 271 5.54 -6.01 8.94
CA PHE A 271 5.86 -4.99 7.96
C PHE A 271 6.22 -3.63 8.61
N SER A 272 5.57 -3.24 9.70
CA SER A 272 5.89 -1.99 10.40
C SER A 272 7.26 -2.02 11.08
N GLU A 273 7.65 -3.15 11.68
CA GLU A 273 8.99 -3.32 12.25
C GLU A 273 10.07 -3.32 11.15
N LEU A 274 9.81 -3.97 10.01
CA LEU A 274 10.69 -3.89 8.83
C LEU A 274 10.79 -2.47 8.27
N ALA A 275 9.69 -1.73 8.21
CA ALA A 275 9.67 -0.35 7.71
C ALA A 275 10.56 0.57 8.56
N ILE A 276 10.54 0.39 9.89
CA ILE A 276 11.43 1.11 10.81
C ILE A 276 12.90 0.79 10.51
N VAL A 277 13.24 -0.49 10.31
CA VAL A 277 14.62 -0.89 9.98
C VAL A 277 15.06 -0.28 8.65
N TYR A 278 14.24 -0.40 7.61
CA TYR A 278 14.54 0.18 6.29
C TYR A 278 14.72 1.69 6.35
N ARG A 279 13.84 2.40 7.07
CA ARG A 279 13.94 3.85 7.19
C ARG A 279 15.15 4.27 8.01
N ALA A 280 15.47 3.56 9.11
CA ALA A 280 16.64 3.86 9.94
C ALA A 280 17.96 3.65 9.19
N LEU A 281 18.03 2.67 8.28
CA LEU A 281 19.22 2.37 7.47
C LEU A 281 19.25 3.11 6.12
N ASP A 282 18.22 3.89 5.80
CA ASP A 282 18.20 4.74 4.61
C ASP A 282 18.89 6.08 4.88
N LEU A 283 20.16 6.15 4.48
CA LEU A 283 21.02 7.32 4.59
C LEU A 283 21.09 8.14 3.30
N SER A 284 20.11 8.02 2.40
CA SER A 284 20.09 8.81 1.14
C SER A 284 19.92 10.32 1.36
N GLU A 285 19.25 10.72 2.45
CA GLU A 285 18.95 12.12 2.78
C GLU A 285 19.94 12.76 3.77
N SER A 286 20.87 11.98 4.33
CA SER A 286 21.87 12.46 5.29
C SER A 286 23.28 12.10 4.81
N ALA A 287 24.25 13.00 5.02
CA ALA A 287 25.65 12.64 4.82
C ALA A 287 25.96 11.50 5.80
N GLY A 288 26.21 10.29 5.28
CA GLY A 288 26.40 9.10 6.10
C GLY A 288 27.52 9.32 7.12
N ASP A 289 27.17 9.40 8.39
CA ASP A 289 28.17 9.46 9.46
C ASP A 289 28.80 8.08 9.60
N GLU A 290 30.01 7.91 9.04
CA GLU A 290 30.76 6.66 9.10
C GLU A 290 30.89 6.14 10.54
N ARG A 291 30.99 7.02 11.55
CA ARG A 291 31.07 6.62 12.95
C ARG A 291 29.76 6.02 13.43
N TRP A 292 28.64 6.60 13.02
CA TRP A 292 27.32 6.04 13.31
C TRP A 292 27.13 4.69 12.62
N ILE A 293 27.51 4.58 11.34
CA ILE A 293 27.44 3.31 10.58
C ILE A 293 28.26 2.21 11.26
N ASP A 294 29.53 2.49 11.58
CA ASP A 294 30.41 1.53 12.27
C ASP A 294 29.86 1.15 13.65
N GLY A 295 29.31 2.12 14.40
CA GLY A 295 28.64 1.87 15.67
C GLY A 295 27.44 0.94 15.55
N VAL A 296 26.57 1.16 14.55
CA VAL A 296 25.42 0.29 14.26
C VAL A 296 25.87 -1.11 13.88
N ILE A 297 26.88 -1.23 13.01
CA ILE A 297 27.41 -2.54 12.61
C ILE A 297 27.97 -3.29 13.83
N LYS A 298 28.80 -2.64 14.65
CA LYS A 298 29.33 -3.25 15.89
C LYS A 298 28.23 -3.71 16.85
N ALA A 299 27.13 -2.96 16.93
CA ALA A 299 26.03 -3.28 17.83
C ALA A 299 25.13 -4.43 17.33
N LEU A 300 25.00 -4.61 16.01
CA LEU A 300 23.96 -5.46 15.41
C LEU A 300 24.45 -6.58 14.49
N ASP A 301 25.71 -6.61 14.05
CA ASP A 301 26.19 -7.62 13.10
C ASP A 301 25.97 -9.05 13.63
N GLY A 302 26.32 -9.29 14.90
CA GLY A 302 26.09 -10.58 15.56
C GLY A 302 24.61 -10.95 15.70
N GLU A 303 23.72 -9.97 15.81
CA GLU A 303 22.29 -10.21 15.88
C GLU A 303 21.71 -10.60 14.52
N ILE A 304 22.12 -9.91 13.45
CA ILE A 304 21.59 -10.06 12.09
C ILE A 304 22.08 -11.34 11.41
N VAL A 305 23.33 -11.76 11.66
CA VAL A 305 23.89 -13.02 11.11
C VAL A 305 23.01 -14.23 11.44
N THR A 306 22.25 -14.20 12.54
CA THR A 306 21.34 -15.29 12.95
C THR A 306 20.01 -15.32 12.19
N LEU A 307 19.68 -14.28 11.43
CA LEU A 307 18.39 -14.13 10.76
C LEU A 307 18.43 -14.66 9.33
N HIS A 308 18.27 -15.98 9.14
CA HIS A 308 18.36 -16.58 7.80
C HIS A 308 17.27 -17.62 7.47
N THR A 309 16.28 -17.80 8.35
CA THR A 309 15.29 -18.89 8.23
C THR A 309 13.94 -18.49 7.65
N PHE A 310 13.42 -17.29 7.96
CA PHE A 310 12.04 -16.90 7.64
C PHE A 310 11.98 -15.86 6.51
N PRO A 311 10.88 -15.77 5.74
CA PRO A 311 10.76 -14.85 4.61
C PRO A 311 11.03 -13.37 4.97
N GLU A 312 10.56 -12.91 6.13
CA GLU A 312 10.80 -11.56 6.64
C GLU A 312 12.28 -11.25 6.89
N HIS A 313 13.13 -12.27 6.98
CA HIS A 313 14.58 -12.09 7.09
C HIS A 313 15.21 -11.71 5.74
N GLY A 314 14.57 -12.04 4.60
CA GLY A 314 15.09 -11.69 3.28
C GLY A 314 15.33 -10.18 3.13
N PRO A 315 14.32 -9.33 3.35
CA PRO A 315 14.48 -7.88 3.38
C PRO A 315 15.57 -7.41 4.35
N LEU A 316 15.62 -7.96 5.57
CA LEU A 316 16.62 -7.59 6.59
C LEU A 316 18.05 -7.89 6.14
N LEU A 317 18.28 -9.07 5.56
CA LEU A 317 19.58 -9.47 5.06
C LEU A 317 20.02 -8.63 3.86
N LEU A 318 19.08 -8.30 2.96
CA LEU A 318 19.36 -7.43 1.82
C LEU A 318 19.76 -6.04 2.28
N VAL A 319 18.94 -5.39 3.11
CA VAL A 319 19.25 -4.02 3.59
C VAL A 319 20.51 -4.00 4.45
N TRP A 320 20.81 -5.07 5.19
CA TRP A 320 22.04 -5.16 5.97
C TRP A 320 23.29 -5.30 5.10
N MET A 321 23.24 -6.12 4.05
CA MET A 321 24.32 -6.20 3.05
C MET A 321 24.60 -4.81 2.46
N LEU A 322 23.55 -4.16 1.96
CA LEU A 322 23.64 -2.81 1.39
C LEU A 322 24.18 -1.81 2.41
N PHE A 323 23.70 -1.83 3.65
CA PHE A 323 24.18 -0.94 4.69
C PHE A 323 25.68 -1.08 4.96
N ASN A 324 26.20 -2.31 4.98
CA ASN A 324 27.63 -2.57 5.15
C ASN A 324 28.47 -2.03 3.98
N PHE A 325 27.95 -2.10 2.76
CA PHE A 325 28.62 -1.57 1.56
C PHE A 325 28.59 -0.05 1.42
N ARG A 326 27.99 0.67 2.38
CA ARG A 326 28.17 2.12 2.48
C ARG A 326 29.57 2.50 3.00
N LEU A 327 30.29 1.59 3.64
CA LEU A 327 31.66 1.82 4.07
C LEU A 327 32.64 1.27 3.02
N GLN A 328 33.45 2.16 2.43
CA GLN A 328 34.39 1.81 1.36
C GLN A 328 35.37 0.70 1.78
N ASN A 329 35.87 0.76 3.01
CA ASN A 329 36.80 -0.25 3.54
C ASN A 329 36.20 -1.67 3.61
N ARG A 330 34.87 -1.83 3.59
CA ARG A 330 34.20 -3.13 3.54
C ARG A 330 33.99 -3.65 2.12
N LEU A 331 33.95 -2.74 1.15
CA LEU A 331 33.94 -3.10 -0.27
C LEU A 331 35.33 -3.54 -0.72
N ASP A 332 36.37 -2.87 -0.23
CA ASP A 332 37.77 -3.11 -0.60
C ASP A 332 38.38 -4.37 0.07
N ASP A 333 37.75 -4.88 1.15
CA ASP A 333 38.14 -6.12 1.84
C ASP A 333 37.39 -7.30 1.23
N ASP A 334 38.10 -8.15 0.48
CA ASP A 334 37.52 -9.29 -0.24
C ASP A 334 36.80 -10.30 0.67
N ASP A 335 37.33 -10.56 1.87
CA ASP A 335 36.74 -11.53 2.80
C ASP A 335 35.43 -10.99 3.39
N LEU A 336 35.43 -9.72 3.79
CA LEU A 336 34.22 -9.05 4.29
C LEU A 336 33.18 -8.88 3.17
N SER A 337 33.60 -8.46 1.99
CA SER A 337 32.75 -8.29 0.81
C SER A 337 32.07 -9.60 0.44
N SER A 338 32.83 -10.70 0.38
CA SER A 338 32.31 -12.05 0.15
C SER A 338 31.29 -12.46 1.21
N ARG A 339 31.60 -12.25 2.49
CA ARG A 339 30.68 -12.55 3.61
C ARG A 339 29.35 -11.81 3.48
N TYR A 340 29.36 -10.50 3.19
CA TYR A 340 28.12 -9.72 3.08
C TYR A 340 27.35 -10.04 1.80
N ARG A 341 28.01 -10.38 0.68
CA ARG A 341 27.34 -10.87 -0.54
C ARG A 341 26.53 -12.15 -0.30
N GLN A 342 26.95 -13.01 0.64
CA GLN A 342 26.16 -14.20 1.01
C GLN A 342 24.80 -13.83 1.62
N PHE A 343 24.67 -12.68 2.29
CA PHE A 343 23.38 -12.20 2.77
C PHE A 343 22.45 -11.82 1.61
N GLY A 344 22.97 -11.18 0.56
CA GLY A 344 22.22 -10.92 -0.67
C GLY A 344 21.73 -12.22 -1.32
N SER A 345 22.63 -13.21 -1.48
CA SER A 345 22.26 -14.52 -2.01
C SER A 345 21.16 -15.20 -1.18
N ARG A 346 21.29 -15.16 0.14
CA ARG A 346 20.28 -15.73 1.04
C ARG A 346 18.96 -14.96 1.00
N ALA A 347 19.00 -13.63 0.88
CA ALA A 347 17.80 -12.81 0.73
C ALA A 347 16.99 -13.17 -0.52
N ILE A 348 17.68 -13.39 -1.65
CA ILE A 348 17.06 -13.85 -2.90
C ILE A 348 16.40 -15.21 -2.71
N GLN A 349 17.07 -16.16 -2.05
CA GLN A 349 16.48 -17.48 -1.73
C GLN A 349 15.23 -17.40 -0.83
N LEU A 350 15.12 -16.35 -0.02
CA LEU A 350 13.97 -16.10 0.85
C LEU A 350 12.84 -15.31 0.14
N GLY A 351 12.98 -14.98 -1.15
CA GLY A 351 11.96 -14.26 -1.92
C GLY A 351 11.86 -12.79 -1.52
N VAL A 352 13.00 -12.10 -1.40
CA VAL A 352 13.04 -10.72 -0.91
C VAL A 352 12.18 -9.75 -1.72
N PHE A 353 12.14 -9.86 -3.06
CA PHE A 353 11.38 -8.93 -3.89
C PHE A 353 9.88 -9.23 -3.85
N GLU A 354 9.49 -10.50 -3.80
CA GLU A 354 8.11 -10.94 -3.53
C GLU A 354 7.62 -10.40 -2.19
N TYR A 355 8.47 -10.48 -1.15
CA TYR A 355 8.12 -10.03 0.19
C TYR A 355 8.00 -8.51 0.27
N LEU A 356 8.95 -7.77 -0.33
CA LEU A 356 8.89 -6.31 -0.41
C LEU A 356 7.68 -5.83 -1.21
N LEU A 357 7.35 -6.50 -2.32
CA LEU A 357 6.14 -6.23 -3.09
C LEU A 357 4.89 -6.42 -2.25
N ALA A 358 4.77 -7.56 -1.55
CA ALA A 358 3.65 -7.83 -0.66
C ALA A 358 3.52 -6.79 0.46
N MET A 359 4.64 -6.30 0.98
CA MET A 359 4.68 -5.24 1.99
C MET A 359 4.13 -3.91 1.47
N VAL A 360 4.56 -3.45 0.28
CA VAL A 360 4.08 -2.17 -0.28
C VAL A 360 2.65 -2.25 -0.82
N GLN A 361 2.18 -3.44 -1.22
CA GLN A 361 0.79 -3.64 -1.64
C GLN A 361 -0.18 -3.79 -0.47
N HIS A 362 0.32 -4.10 0.72
CA HIS A 362 -0.49 -4.25 1.92
C HIS A 362 -1.22 -2.96 2.28
N SER A 363 -2.44 -3.07 2.82
CA SER A 363 -3.25 -1.93 3.26
C SER A 363 -2.58 -1.01 4.29
N THR A 364 -1.48 -1.44 4.92
CA THR A 364 -0.66 -0.60 5.82
C THR A 364 0.16 0.46 5.06
N PHE A 365 0.59 0.14 3.83
CA PHE A 365 1.54 0.95 3.05
C PHE A 365 1.05 1.19 1.62
N ASN A 366 -0.25 1.09 1.38
CA ASN A 366 -0.90 1.31 0.08
C ASN A 366 -1.93 2.45 0.13
N ASP A 367 -1.64 3.49 0.90
CA ASP A 367 -2.47 4.69 1.01
C ASP A 367 -1.64 5.97 0.75
N HIS A 368 -2.22 7.14 1.01
CA HIS A 368 -1.53 8.44 0.86
C HIS A 368 -0.95 8.97 2.18
N SER A 369 -0.71 8.11 3.18
CA SER A 369 -0.11 8.53 4.45
C SER A 369 1.38 8.85 4.31
N ILE A 370 1.93 9.60 5.26
CA ILE A 370 3.40 9.80 5.35
C ILE A 370 4.10 8.47 5.64
N VAL A 371 3.51 7.62 6.49
CA VAL A 371 4.04 6.28 6.82
C VAL A 371 4.26 5.45 5.54
N CYS A 372 3.28 5.44 4.64
CA CYS A 372 3.39 4.82 3.33
C CYS A 372 4.53 5.43 2.50
N ARG A 373 4.53 6.75 2.31
CA ARG A 373 5.53 7.44 1.46
C ARG A 373 6.96 7.21 1.94
N VAL A 374 7.20 7.35 3.23
CA VAL A 374 8.53 7.17 3.85
C VAL A 374 9.02 5.74 3.64
N THR A 375 8.15 4.75 3.85
CA THR A 375 8.50 3.34 3.70
C THR A 375 8.83 3.00 2.24
N ARG A 376 7.98 3.42 1.29
CA ARG A 376 8.20 3.19 -0.14
C ARG A 376 9.47 3.90 -0.62
N LYS A 377 9.71 5.12 -0.16
CA LYS A 377 10.92 5.89 -0.51
C LYS A 377 12.18 5.18 0.01
N ALA A 378 12.17 4.68 1.24
CA ALA A 378 13.29 3.90 1.78
C ALA A 378 13.57 2.66 0.93
N ILE A 379 12.55 1.88 0.54
CA ILE A 379 12.73 0.70 -0.32
C ILE A 379 13.28 1.10 -1.70
N PHE A 380 12.74 2.16 -2.31
CA PHE A 380 13.20 2.69 -3.60
C PHE A 380 14.68 3.11 -3.57
N ASN A 381 15.10 3.79 -2.49
CA ASN A 381 16.49 4.21 -2.31
C ASN A 381 17.44 3.02 -2.16
N GLN A 382 17.03 1.99 -1.41
CA GLN A 382 17.83 0.77 -1.29
C GLN A 382 17.89 -0.01 -2.62
N LEU A 383 16.81 -0.01 -3.41
CA LEU A 383 16.82 -0.59 -4.74
C LEU A 383 17.78 0.15 -5.68
N GLY A 384 17.80 1.48 -5.63
CA GLY A 384 18.80 2.28 -6.35
C GLY A 384 20.22 1.90 -5.94
N PHE A 385 20.50 1.82 -4.64
CA PHE A 385 21.84 1.44 -4.18
C PHE A 385 22.23 0.00 -4.54
N LEU A 386 21.27 -0.94 -4.57
CA LEU A 386 21.48 -2.29 -5.09
C LEU A 386 21.90 -2.25 -6.57
N CYS A 387 21.19 -1.47 -7.39
CA CYS A 387 21.49 -1.36 -8.82
C CYS A 387 22.87 -0.75 -9.06
N GLN A 388 23.23 0.28 -8.29
CA GLN A 388 24.55 0.91 -8.36
C GLN A 388 25.69 -0.10 -8.12
N LEU A 389 25.51 -1.06 -7.22
CA LEU A 389 26.55 -2.02 -6.84
C LEU A 389 26.59 -3.25 -7.74
N PHE A 390 25.45 -3.68 -8.28
CA PHE A 390 25.32 -5.02 -8.87
C PHE A 390 24.71 -5.06 -10.27
N ASP A 391 24.13 -3.98 -10.81
CA ASP A 391 23.35 -4.05 -12.05
C ASP A 391 24.09 -3.50 -13.28
N SER A 392 25.42 -3.46 -13.26
CA SER A 392 26.21 -3.02 -14.43
C SER A 392 26.01 -3.87 -15.68
N ASP A 393 25.54 -5.11 -15.52
CA ASP A 393 25.31 -6.10 -16.59
C ASP A 393 23.83 -6.51 -16.74
N GLY A 394 22.91 -5.82 -16.03
CA GLY A 394 21.49 -6.17 -16.00
C GLY A 394 21.19 -7.46 -15.21
N SER A 395 22.06 -7.87 -14.28
CA SER A 395 21.83 -9.07 -13.47
C SER A 395 20.72 -8.91 -12.42
N VAL A 396 20.51 -7.71 -11.86
CA VAL A 396 19.44 -7.45 -10.89
C VAL A 396 18.07 -7.56 -11.56
N ALA A 397 17.98 -7.10 -12.81
CA ALA A 397 16.79 -7.19 -13.65
C ALA A 397 16.27 -8.64 -13.89
N GLN A 398 17.12 -9.66 -13.69
CA GLN A 398 16.74 -11.07 -13.89
C GLN A 398 15.98 -11.67 -12.70
N HIS A 399 15.91 -10.97 -11.57
CA HIS A 399 15.23 -11.48 -10.39
C HIS A 399 13.71 -11.35 -10.49
N ALA A 400 13.00 -12.39 -10.07
CA ALA A 400 11.55 -12.40 -10.05
C ALA A 400 11.00 -11.23 -9.22
N LYS A 401 9.87 -10.67 -9.68
CA LYS A 401 9.15 -9.56 -9.03
C LYS A 401 9.90 -8.23 -8.90
N ILE A 402 11.10 -8.09 -9.46
CA ILE A 402 11.84 -6.83 -9.42
C ILE A 402 11.08 -5.70 -10.14
N TYR A 403 10.50 -6.00 -11.31
CA TYR A 403 9.72 -5.04 -12.10
C TYR A 403 8.35 -4.77 -11.50
N ASP A 404 7.69 -5.78 -10.92
CA ASP A 404 6.47 -5.59 -10.13
C ASP A 404 6.71 -4.61 -8.97
N LEU A 405 7.81 -4.80 -8.23
CA LEU A 405 8.19 -3.93 -7.12
C LEU A 405 8.51 -2.51 -7.60
N LEU A 406 9.34 -2.36 -8.62
CA LEU A 406 9.68 -1.04 -9.17
C LEU A 406 8.43 -0.31 -9.67
N SER A 407 7.59 -0.99 -10.44
CA SER A 407 6.31 -0.47 -10.93
C SER A 407 5.43 -0.01 -9.76
N GLU A 408 5.25 -0.84 -8.73
CA GLU A 408 4.47 -0.50 -7.55
C GLU A 408 5.04 0.74 -6.83
N LEU A 409 6.36 0.85 -6.66
CA LEU A 409 7.00 2.04 -6.08
C LEU A 409 6.79 3.31 -6.93
N LEU A 410 6.86 3.19 -8.26
CA LEU A 410 6.64 4.29 -9.20
C LEU A 410 5.19 4.78 -9.29
N HIS A 411 4.20 4.06 -8.72
CA HIS A 411 2.86 4.63 -8.56
C HIS A 411 2.83 5.79 -7.54
N SER A 412 3.88 5.93 -6.72
CA SER A 412 4.00 7.05 -5.78
C SER A 412 4.42 8.33 -6.51
N PRO A 413 3.62 9.41 -6.50
CA PRO A 413 3.90 10.61 -7.29
C PRO A 413 5.27 11.26 -7.00
N SER A 414 5.72 11.24 -5.75
CA SER A 414 7.02 11.80 -5.36
C SER A 414 8.20 10.99 -5.92
N ILE A 415 8.12 9.65 -5.85
CA ILE A 415 9.15 8.76 -6.37
C ILE A 415 9.19 8.84 -7.89
N ALA A 416 8.02 8.82 -8.55
CA ALA A 416 7.92 8.93 -10.00
C ALA A 416 8.50 10.26 -10.52
N ALA A 417 8.23 11.37 -9.81
CA ALA A 417 8.78 12.68 -10.17
C ALA A 417 10.32 12.71 -10.08
N GLU A 418 10.88 12.11 -9.04
CA GLU A 418 12.34 11.98 -8.89
C GLU A 418 12.94 11.08 -9.97
N PHE A 419 12.33 9.94 -10.24
CA PHE A 419 12.74 8.99 -11.27
C PHE A 419 12.80 9.64 -12.66
N CYS A 420 11.76 10.39 -13.04
CA CYS A 420 11.72 11.08 -14.33
C CYS A 420 12.71 12.26 -14.41
N LYS A 421 13.05 12.90 -13.28
CA LYS A 421 13.92 14.08 -13.26
C LYS A 421 15.41 13.74 -13.25
N ASN A 422 15.79 12.67 -12.55
CA ASN A 422 17.20 12.29 -12.38
C ASN A 422 17.55 11.11 -13.29
N GLU A 423 18.24 11.40 -14.39
CA GLU A 423 18.67 10.38 -15.36
C GLU A 423 19.81 9.52 -14.85
N ASP A 424 20.61 10.04 -13.93
CA ASP A 424 21.73 9.32 -13.33
C ASP A 424 21.30 8.47 -12.12
N ASN A 425 20.00 8.38 -11.83
CA ASN A 425 19.54 7.56 -10.71
C ASN A 425 19.84 6.07 -11.03
N PRO A 426 20.62 5.35 -10.21
CA PRO A 426 21.04 3.99 -10.53
C PRO A 426 19.89 3.00 -10.73
N VAL A 427 18.70 3.26 -10.16
CA VAL A 427 17.52 2.41 -10.38
C VAL A 427 17.05 2.43 -11.85
N ARG A 428 17.49 3.41 -12.65
CA ARG A 428 17.20 3.48 -14.08
C ARG A 428 17.81 2.33 -14.86
N SER A 429 18.88 1.67 -14.39
CA SER A 429 19.44 0.49 -15.06
C SER A 429 18.39 -0.60 -15.30
N LEU A 430 17.46 -0.79 -14.34
CA LEU A 430 16.33 -1.70 -14.49
C LEU A 430 15.40 -1.27 -15.62
N PHE A 431 15.10 0.03 -15.71
CA PHE A 431 14.27 0.60 -16.77
C PHE A 431 14.95 0.51 -18.14
N ASP A 432 16.24 0.84 -18.21
CA ASP A 432 17.03 0.75 -19.43
C ASP A 432 17.06 -0.69 -19.94
N THR A 433 17.18 -1.67 -19.05
CA THR A 433 17.04 -3.10 -19.39
C THR A 433 15.68 -3.41 -20.03
N THR A 434 14.59 -2.78 -19.57
CA THR A 434 13.26 -2.96 -20.22
C THR A 434 13.20 -2.34 -21.62
N LEU A 435 13.90 -1.22 -21.86
CA LEU A 435 13.98 -0.61 -23.19
C LEU A 435 14.82 -1.48 -24.13
N GLU A 436 15.93 -2.02 -23.64
CA GLU A 436 16.83 -2.87 -24.40
C GLU A 436 16.22 -4.22 -24.77
N ASN A 437 15.34 -4.79 -23.95
CA ASN A 437 14.70 -6.07 -24.25
C ASN A 437 13.35 -5.93 -24.99
N PHE A 438 12.91 -4.72 -25.30
CA PHE A 438 11.61 -4.50 -25.94
C PHE A 438 11.69 -4.71 -27.47
N PRO A 439 10.67 -5.35 -28.12
CA PRO A 439 9.42 -5.89 -27.57
C PRO A 439 9.45 -7.36 -27.13
N VAL A 440 10.62 -8.03 -27.07
CA VAL A 440 10.70 -9.43 -26.61
C VAL A 440 10.10 -9.57 -25.22
N ASP A 441 10.54 -8.72 -24.29
CA ASP A 441 10.00 -8.59 -22.93
C ASP A 441 9.07 -7.39 -22.85
N PHE A 442 7.85 -7.54 -23.39
CA PHE A 442 6.87 -6.46 -23.47
C PHE A 442 6.35 -5.99 -22.10
N THR A 443 6.05 -6.95 -21.21
CA THR A 443 5.29 -6.71 -19.97
C THR A 443 6.01 -5.75 -19.00
N PRO A 444 7.32 -5.88 -18.71
CA PRO A 444 8.01 -4.97 -17.79
C PRO A 444 7.93 -3.49 -18.19
N LEU A 445 8.18 -3.16 -19.46
CA LEU A 445 8.09 -1.79 -19.95
C LEU A 445 6.66 -1.25 -19.83
N ALA A 446 5.66 -2.05 -20.19
CA ALA A 446 4.26 -1.68 -20.08
C ALA A 446 3.82 -1.44 -18.61
N MET A 447 4.33 -2.23 -17.65
CA MET A 447 4.06 -2.05 -16.22
C MET A 447 4.63 -0.72 -15.70
N ILE A 448 5.91 -0.44 -16.02
CA ILE A 448 6.56 0.82 -15.63
C ILE A 448 5.85 2.00 -16.28
N ALA A 449 5.46 1.88 -17.55
CA ALA A 449 4.74 2.93 -18.24
C ALA A 449 3.38 3.24 -17.63
N HIS A 450 2.62 2.19 -17.29
CA HIS A 450 1.37 2.34 -16.56
C HIS A 450 1.57 3.03 -15.20
N ALA A 451 2.60 2.64 -14.43
CA ALA A 451 2.91 3.23 -13.13
C ALA A 451 3.21 4.74 -13.24
N LEU A 452 4.11 5.11 -14.15
CA LEU A 452 4.48 6.51 -14.40
C LEU A 452 3.29 7.33 -14.90
N ALA A 453 2.53 6.80 -15.86
CA ALA A 453 1.33 7.45 -16.37
C ALA A 453 0.29 7.66 -15.27
N SER A 454 0.15 6.72 -14.33
CA SER A 454 -0.77 6.83 -13.20
C SER A 454 -0.33 7.85 -12.16
N ALA A 455 0.97 8.01 -11.95
CA ALA A 455 1.54 8.87 -10.92
C ALA A 455 1.29 10.38 -11.13
N GLY A 456 1.23 10.86 -12.37
CA GLY A 456 1.00 12.28 -12.64
C GLY A 456 1.08 12.68 -14.11
N THR A 457 0.63 13.90 -14.43
CA THR A 457 0.58 14.41 -15.81
C THR A 457 1.96 14.59 -16.44
N ASN A 458 2.94 15.08 -15.67
CA ASN A 458 4.31 15.27 -16.16
C ASN A 458 5.00 13.93 -16.43
N GLN A 459 4.77 12.95 -15.55
CA GLN A 459 5.30 11.59 -15.69
C GLN A 459 4.66 10.88 -16.89
N ASN A 460 3.36 11.05 -17.10
CA ASN A 460 2.67 10.57 -18.30
C ASN A 460 3.28 11.16 -19.57
N LYS A 461 3.52 12.47 -19.61
CA LYS A 461 4.15 13.12 -20.76
C LYS A 461 5.55 12.56 -21.03
N TYR A 462 6.38 12.46 -19.99
CA TYR A 462 7.73 11.88 -20.09
C TYR A 462 7.71 10.48 -20.71
N ILE A 463 6.86 9.58 -20.21
CA ILE A 463 6.84 8.21 -20.71
C ILE A 463 6.18 8.09 -22.08
N HIS A 464 5.15 8.88 -22.37
CA HIS A 464 4.50 8.91 -23.68
C HIS A 464 5.48 9.32 -24.78
N ASP A 465 6.23 10.42 -24.58
CA ASP A 465 7.21 10.92 -25.53
C ASP A 465 8.30 9.86 -25.84
N LEU A 466 8.72 9.10 -24.83
CA LEU A 466 9.67 8.00 -24.97
C LEU A 466 9.10 6.79 -25.72
N LEU A 467 7.87 6.38 -25.39
CA LEU A 467 7.24 5.20 -25.98
C LEU A 467 6.93 5.34 -27.48
N GLU A 468 6.79 6.58 -27.96
CA GLU A 468 6.66 6.84 -29.40
C GLU A 468 7.98 6.69 -30.17
N ASN A 469 9.12 6.84 -29.48
CA ASN A 469 10.44 6.90 -30.06
C ASN A 469 11.46 6.11 -29.22
N LEU A 470 11.21 4.80 -29.06
CA LEU A 470 12.12 3.91 -28.35
C LEU A 470 13.46 3.82 -29.08
N PRO A 471 14.59 3.80 -28.35
CA PRO A 471 15.93 3.91 -28.96
C PRO A 471 16.43 2.61 -29.60
N VAL A 472 15.86 1.48 -29.22
CA VAL A 472 16.29 0.14 -29.61
C VAL A 472 15.08 -0.71 -29.97
N TYR A 473 15.22 -1.53 -31.01
CA TYR A 473 14.32 -2.62 -31.33
C TYR A 473 15.05 -3.94 -31.09
N SER A 474 14.47 -4.83 -30.29
CA SER A 474 15.10 -6.11 -29.97
C SER A 474 14.26 -7.32 -30.35
N GLU A 475 14.92 -8.37 -30.80
CA GLU A 475 14.29 -9.64 -31.11
C GLU A 475 15.23 -10.82 -30.87
N VAL A 476 14.67 -12.03 -30.85
CA VAL A 476 15.47 -13.25 -30.83
C VAL A 476 16.22 -13.36 -32.16
N TYR A 477 17.54 -13.44 -32.08
CA TYR A 477 18.41 -13.49 -33.25
C TYR A 477 18.11 -14.75 -34.07
N ASN A 478 17.82 -14.54 -35.36
CA ASN A 478 17.64 -15.62 -36.32
C ASN A 478 18.39 -15.31 -37.63
N PRO A 479 19.48 -16.04 -37.95
CA PRO A 479 20.26 -15.80 -39.17
C PRO A 479 19.47 -16.06 -40.46
N ASP A 480 18.37 -16.81 -40.41
CA ASP A 480 17.52 -17.06 -41.59
C ASP A 480 16.64 -15.85 -41.95
N HIS A 481 16.44 -14.91 -41.02
CA HIS A 481 15.56 -13.75 -41.23
C HIS A 481 16.30 -12.54 -41.82
N TYR A 482 17.59 -12.39 -41.53
CA TYR A 482 18.42 -11.27 -42.00
C TYR A 482 19.91 -11.56 -41.89
N GLU A 483 20.70 -10.89 -42.74
CA GLU A 483 22.16 -11.00 -42.77
C GLU A 483 22.80 -9.84 -41.99
N LEU A 484 23.68 -10.19 -41.05
CA LEU A 484 24.51 -9.26 -40.28
C LEU A 484 25.97 -9.35 -40.72
N ARG A 485 26.63 -8.20 -40.87
CA ARG A 485 28.06 -8.11 -41.22
C ARG A 485 28.85 -7.45 -40.09
N PRO A 486 30.07 -7.89 -39.78
CA PRO A 486 30.89 -7.21 -38.76
C PRO A 486 31.09 -5.73 -39.10
N SER A 487 30.97 -4.86 -38.09
CA SER A 487 31.26 -3.44 -38.21
C SER A 487 32.76 -3.23 -38.38
N ALA A 488 33.15 -2.29 -39.24
CA ALA A 488 34.55 -1.90 -39.39
C ALA A 488 35.04 -0.99 -38.25
N MET A 489 34.13 -0.47 -37.42
CA MET A 489 34.40 0.54 -36.39
C MET A 489 34.45 -0.04 -34.97
N ASN A 490 33.76 -1.16 -34.73
CA ASN A 490 33.67 -1.80 -33.43
C ASN A 490 33.55 -3.33 -33.62
N GLU A 491 34.38 -4.10 -32.92
CA GLU A 491 34.44 -5.57 -33.04
C GLU A 491 33.17 -6.26 -32.51
N ASP A 492 32.47 -5.65 -31.55
CA ASP A 492 31.26 -6.19 -30.91
C ASP A 492 29.95 -5.76 -31.61
N GLU A 493 30.07 -5.01 -32.71
CA GLU A 493 28.94 -4.43 -33.44
C GLU A 493 28.82 -5.03 -34.83
N PHE A 494 27.58 -5.28 -35.24
CA PHE A 494 27.23 -5.74 -36.57
C PHE A 494 26.43 -4.67 -37.31
N ILE A 495 26.38 -4.80 -38.64
CA ILE A 495 25.65 -3.92 -39.53
C ILE A 495 24.69 -4.77 -40.34
N LEU A 496 23.42 -4.37 -40.35
CA LEU A 496 22.38 -5.02 -41.14
C LEU A 496 22.64 -4.85 -42.65
N ALA A 497 22.71 -5.94 -43.40
CA ALA A 497 23.09 -5.91 -44.83
C ALA A 497 21.95 -5.40 -45.75
N HIS A 498 20.70 -5.65 -45.39
CA HIS A 498 19.52 -5.39 -46.22
C HIS A 498 18.37 -4.83 -45.38
N ASP A 499 17.46 -4.09 -46.01
CA ASP A 499 16.25 -3.62 -45.32
C ASP A 499 15.48 -4.84 -44.80
N TYR A 500 15.12 -4.82 -43.52
CA TYR A 500 14.45 -5.91 -42.83
C TYR A 500 13.06 -5.46 -42.36
N VAL A 501 12.05 -6.30 -42.54
CA VAL A 501 10.65 -5.98 -42.19
C VAL A 501 10.16 -6.99 -41.15
N PRO A 502 10.36 -6.74 -39.84
CA PRO A 502 9.97 -7.70 -38.81
C PRO A 502 8.45 -7.85 -38.71
N PHE A 503 7.67 -6.82 -39.09
CA PHE A 503 6.21 -6.82 -39.00
C PHE A 503 5.54 -6.61 -40.36
N GLN A 504 5.30 -7.70 -41.08
CA GLN A 504 4.69 -7.66 -42.42
C GLN A 504 3.36 -6.88 -42.48
N LYS A 505 2.55 -6.93 -41.42
CA LYS A 505 1.22 -6.30 -41.36
C LYS A 505 1.23 -4.82 -40.92
N ILE A 506 2.34 -4.32 -40.36
CA ILE A 506 2.42 -2.97 -39.75
C ILE A 506 3.33 -2.04 -40.54
N GLY A 507 4.11 -2.57 -41.49
CA GLY A 507 4.93 -1.76 -42.39
C GLY A 507 6.16 -1.14 -41.74
N TYR A 508 6.59 -1.65 -40.58
CA TYR A 508 7.83 -1.23 -39.93
C TYR A 508 9.05 -1.84 -40.63
N VAL A 509 10.01 -1.00 -40.99
CA VAL A 509 11.24 -1.39 -41.70
C VAL A 509 12.45 -0.98 -40.87
N VAL A 510 13.34 -1.93 -40.61
CA VAL A 510 14.69 -1.70 -40.09
C VAL A 510 15.60 -1.48 -41.30
N PRO A 511 16.12 -0.25 -41.52
CA PRO A 511 16.90 0.04 -42.72
C PRO A 511 18.22 -0.71 -42.75
N ARG A 512 18.70 -1.05 -43.95
CA ARG A 512 20.08 -1.50 -44.16
C ARG A 512 21.07 -0.49 -43.58
N GLY A 513 22.19 -0.97 -43.08
CA GLY A 513 23.18 -0.12 -42.42
C GLY A 513 22.89 0.15 -40.94
N THR A 514 21.75 -0.30 -40.42
CA THR A 514 21.46 -0.22 -38.97
C THR A 514 22.51 -0.99 -38.19
N SER A 515 23.03 -0.35 -37.14
CA SER A 515 23.91 -0.99 -36.16
C SER A 515 23.12 -1.99 -35.31
N THR A 516 23.69 -3.17 -35.11
CA THR A 516 23.09 -4.27 -34.37
C THR A 516 24.11 -4.85 -33.40
N ILE A 517 23.72 -5.04 -32.15
CA ILE A 517 24.52 -5.78 -31.17
C ILE A 517 23.88 -7.15 -30.99
N VAL A 518 24.68 -8.21 -31.05
CA VAL A 518 24.22 -9.58 -30.82
C VAL A 518 24.66 -10.01 -29.42
N ILE A 519 23.70 -10.31 -28.56
CA ILE A 519 23.94 -10.60 -27.14
C ILE A 519 23.48 -12.02 -26.83
N ASP A 520 24.39 -12.87 -26.40
CA ASP A 520 24.06 -14.20 -25.90
C ASP A 520 23.48 -14.12 -24.48
N LYS A 521 22.20 -14.50 -24.33
CA LYS A 521 21.58 -14.74 -23.03
C LYS A 521 21.58 -16.25 -22.73
N ARG A 522 21.33 -16.62 -21.48
CA ARG A 522 21.38 -18.03 -21.03
C ARG A 522 20.46 -18.98 -21.81
N SER A 523 19.35 -18.48 -22.37
CA SER A 523 18.34 -19.30 -23.06
C SER A 523 18.24 -19.04 -24.57
N HIS A 524 18.67 -17.88 -25.04
CA HIS A 524 18.56 -17.46 -26.44
C HIS A 524 19.54 -16.32 -26.73
N THR A 525 19.80 -16.07 -28.00
CA THR A 525 20.60 -14.93 -28.46
C THR A 525 19.65 -13.81 -28.89
N LEU A 526 19.93 -12.57 -28.47
CA LEU A 526 19.17 -11.38 -28.85
C LEU A 526 19.93 -10.57 -29.88
N ALA A 527 19.20 -9.97 -30.83
CA ALA A 527 19.70 -8.95 -31.73
C ALA A 527 19.08 -7.60 -31.34
N HIS A 528 19.92 -6.64 -30.95
CA HIS A 528 19.52 -5.29 -30.57
C HIS A 528 19.82 -4.32 -31.71
N PHE A 529 18.79 -3.93 -32.46
CA PHE A 529 18.90 -2.98 -33.55
C PHE A 529 18.82 -1.55 -33.01
N ARG A 530 19.86 -0.75 -33.26
CA ARG A 530 19.95 0.69 -32.92
C ARG A 530 19.10 1.52 -33.89
N THR A 531 17.79 1.33 -33.83
CA THR A 531 16.80 2.01 -34.65
C THR A 531 15.62 2.44 -33.80
N LYS A 532 14.92 3.49 -34.24
CA LYS A 532 13.71 3.95 -33.57
C LYS A 532 12.60 2.91 -33.71
N PHE A 533 11.91 2.65 -32.61
CA PHE A 533 10.75 1.78 -32.59
C PHE A 533 9.62 2.37 -31.75
N ASN A 534 8.40 1.87 -31.96
CA ASN A 534 7.21 2.44 -31.37
C ASN A 534 6.47 1.39 -30.53
N PHE A 535 6.18 1.71 -29.28
CA PHE A 535 5.45 0.83 -28.35
C PHE A 535 4.05 0.46 -28.87
N TYR A 536 3.33 1.41 -29.45
CA TYR A 536 1.99 1.22 -29.97
C TYR A 536 1.98 0.32 -31.20
N ALA A 537 3.03 0.36 -32.03
CA ALA A 537 3.21 -0.60 -33.12
C ALA A 537 3.37 -2.03 -32.60
N ALA A 538 4.14 -2.24 -31.53
CA ALA A 538 4.25 -3.54 -30.88
C ALA A 538 2.91 -4.01 -30.27
N LEU A 539 2.18 -3.12 -29.60
CA LEU A 539 0.87 -3.45 -29.04
C LEU A 539 -0.15 -3.81 -30.15
N HIS A 540 -0.17 -3.04 -31.25
CA HIS A 540 -0.97 -3.34 -32.44
C HIS A 540 -0.65 -4.73 -32.98
N ARG A 541 0.64 -5.10 -33.05
CA ARG A 541 1.06 -6.45 -33.45
C ARG A 541 0.47 -7.51 -32.54
N GLU A 542 0.65 -7.39 -31.23
CA GLU A 542 0.17 -8.39 -30.27
C GLU A 542 -1.35 -8.58 -30.40
N ILE A 543 -2.13 -7.49 -30.54
CA ILE A 543 -3.58 -7.58 -30.73
C ILE A 543 -3.93 -8.29 -32.04
N ASN A 544 -3.28 -7.94 -33.15
CA ASN A 544 -3.53 -8.56 -34.46
C ASN A 544 -3.26 -10.07 -34.44
N GLU A 545 -2.16 -10.48 -33.80
CA GLU A 545 -1.82 -11.88 -33.70
C GLU A 545 -2.81 -12.61 -32.78
N LEU A 546 -3.24 -12.02 -31.65
CA LEU A 546 -4.28 -12.60 -30.79
C LEU A 546 -5.61 -12.81 -31.54
N LEU A 547 -6.06 -11.81 -32.31
CA LEU A 547 -7.28 -11.90 -33.10
C LEU A 547 -7.17 -12.98 -34.19
N SER A 548 -5.98 -13.14 -34.78
CA SER A 548 -5.68 -14.21 -35.74
C SER A 548 -5.67 -15.59 -35.08
N ASP A 549 -5.09 -15.70 -33.89
CA ASP A 549 -5.04 -16.94 -33.10
C ASP A 549 -6.45 -17.40 -32.72
N ALA A 550 -7.31 -16.47 -32.31
CA ALA A 550 -8.70 -16.74 -31.96
C ALA A 550 -9.58 -17.19 -33.15
N LEU A 551 -9.07 -17.14 -34.39
CA LEU A 551 -9.71 -17.75 -35.57
C LEU A 551 -9.23 -19.17 -35.82
N SER A 552 -8.01 -19.50 -35.40
CA SER A 552 -7.28 -20.68 -35.85
C SER A 552 -7.11 -21.74 -34.75
N TYR A 553 -7.08 -21.33 -33.48
CA TYR A 553 -6.77 -22.19 -32.34
C TYR A 553 -7.94 -22.32 -31.36
N THR A 554 -8.01 -23.48 -30.70
CA THR A 554 -8.94 -23.75 -29.61
C THR A 554 -8.46 -23.20 -28.26
N GLN A 555 -7.14 -22.94 -28.12
CA GLN A 555 -6.51 -22.38 -26.92
C GLN A 555 -5.78 -21.08 -27.27
N LEU A 556 -5.96 -20.06 -26.43
CA LEU A 556 -5.36 -18.74 -26.59
C LEU A 556 -3.99 -18.69 -25.91
N ASN A 557 -3.06 -17.92 -26.46
CA ASN A 557 -1.76 -17.69 -25.84
C ASN A 557 -1.91 -16.78 -24.62
N GLU A 558 -1.72 -17.32 -23.42
CA GLU A 558 -1.86 -16.60 -22.15
C GLU A 558 -0.82 -15.47 -21.99
N ASP A 559 0.42 -15.68 -22.44
CA ASP A 559 1.47 -14.65 -22.39
C ASP A 559 1.08 -13.44 -23.26
N ARG A 560 0.57 -13.71 -24.47
CA ARG A 560 0.04 -12.65 -25.36
C ARG A 560 -1.14 -11.90 -24.74
N ILE A 561 -2.08 -12.61 -24.11
CA ILE A 561 -3.19 -11.97 -23.39
C ILE A 561 -2.61 -11.04 -22.31
N GLN A 562 -1.64 -11.50 -21.52
CA GLN A 562 -1.02 -10.69 -20.46
C GLN A 562 -0.31 -9.45 -21.01
N ARG A 563 0.43 -9.57 -22.11
CA ARG A 563 1.09 -8.44 -22.79
C ARG A 563 0.08 -7.38 -23.21
N ILE A 564 -0.98 -7.80 -23.90
CA ILE A 564 -2.04 -6.90 -24.37
C ILE A 564 -2.77 -6.26 -23.19
N THR A 565 -3.18 -7.03 -22.18
CA THR A 565 -3.84 -6.51 -20.98
C THR A 565 -2.99 -5.44 -20.31
N THR A 566 -1.68 -5.68 -20.14
CA THR A 566 -0.78 -4.71 -19.51
C THR A 566 -0.57 -3.46 -20.37
N GLY A 567 -0.44 -3.62 -21.70
CA GLY A 567 -0.33 -2.50 -22.64
C GLY A 567 -1.59 -1.65 -22.71
N LEU A 568 -2.77 -2.27 -22.72
CA LEU A 568 -4.06 -1.57 -22.68
C LEU A 568 -4.30 -0.87 -21.35
N ARG A 569 -3.81 -1.41 -20.24
CA ARG A 569 -3.86 -0.73 -18.94
C ARG A 569 -3.12 0.61 -18.96
N TYR A 570 -1.91 0.64 -19.53
CA TYR A 570 -1.20 1.91 -19.78
C TYR A 570 -2.01 2.82 -20.72
N LEU A 571 -2.48 2.28 -21.86
CA LEU A 571 -3.23 3.06 -22.86
C LEU A 571 -4.47 3.73 -22.27
N ALA A 572 -5.24 3.03 -21.44
CA ALA A 572 -6.42 3.58 -20.78
C ALA A 572 -6.08 4.81 -19.92
N VAL A 573 -4.98 4.76 -19.17
CA VAL A 573 -4.52 5.90 -18.34
C VAL A 573 -4.01 7.04 -19.20
N ALA A 574 -3.25 6.75 -20.27
CA ALA A 574 -2.73 7.76 -21.19
C ALA A 574 -3.88 8.51 -21.89
N VAL A 575 -4.86 7.77 -22.46
CA VAL A 575 -6.05 8.35 -23.10
C VAL A 575 -6.88 9.17 -22.12
N LYS A 576 -7.03 8.70 -20.87
CA LYS A 576 -7.80 9.43 -19.84
C LYS A 576 -7.22 10.82 -19.51
N ARG A 577 -5.94 11.06 -19.80
CA ARG A 577 -5.26 12.34 -19.58
C ARG A 577 -5.36 13.30 -20.78
N ILE A 578 -5.91 12.83 -21.89
CA ILE A 578 -6.18 13.65 -23.08
C ILE A 578 -7.48 14.42 -22.88
N HIS A 579 -7.47 15.70 -23.20
CA HIS A 579 -8.62 16.59 -23.05
C HIS A 579 -9.25 16.95 -24.39
N GLN A 580 -8.52 16.82 -25.49
CA GLN A 580 -8.99 17.14 -26.84
C GLN A 580 -8.69 16.00 -27.82
N PRO A 581 -9.60 15.68 -28.75
CA PRO A 581 -9.41 14.61 -29.75
C PRO A 581 -8.10 14.65 -30.53
N HIS A 582 -7.61 15.85 -30.88
CA HIS A 582 -6.38 16.04 -31.66
C HIS A 582 -5.10 15.80 -30.87
N GLU A 583 -5.17 15.60 -29.56
CA GLU A 583 -4.02 15.23 -28.71
C GLU A 583 -3.77 13.71 -28.73
N ILE A 584 -4.67 12.90 -29.30
CA ILE A 584 -4.40 11.48 -29.58
C ILE A 584 -3.41 11.41 -30.75
N SER A 585 -2.23 10.86 -30.50
CA SER A 585 -1.23 10.70 -31.56
C SER A 585 -1.64 9.64 -32.58
N SER A 586 -1.09 9.72 -33.79
CA SER A 586 -1.34 8.75 -34.87
C SER A 586 -1.03 7.32 -34.46
N GLU A 587 0.00 7.14 -33.64
CA GLU A 587 0.49 5.85 -33.17
C GLU A 587 -0.50 5.17 -32.21
N MET A 588 -1.23 5.97 -31.41
CA MET A 588 -2.24 5.47 -30.46
C MET A 588 -3.53 4.98 -31.13
N VAL A 589 -3.88 5.53 -32.30
CA VAL A 589 -5.19 5.30 -32.94
C VAL A 589 -5.48 3.81 -33.14
N HIS A 590 -4.53 3.05 -33.68
CA HIS A 590 -4.75 1.63 -33.98
C HIS A 590 -5.03 0.81 -32.72
N PRO A 591 -4.16 0.77 -31.69
CA PRO A 591 -4.48 0.06 -30.44
C PRO A 591 -5.78 0.53 -29.77
N THR A 592 -6.09 1.83 -29.84
CA THR A 592 -7.33 2.39 -29.28
C THR A 592 -8.58 1.89 -30.00
N GLU A 593 -8.55 1.76 -31.33
CA GLU A 593 -9.66 1.27 -32.14
C GLU A 593 -9.87 -0.24 -31.99
N MET A 594 -8.77 -1.01 -31.91
CA MET A 594 -8.84 -2.47 -31.87
C MET A 594 -9.42 -3.03 -30.57
N VAL A 595 -9.60 -2.21 -29.52
CA VAL A 595 -10.30 -2.65 -28.30
C VAL A 595 -11.73 -3.09 -28.60
N PHE A 596 -12.39 -2.48 -29.60
CA PHE A 596 -13.71 -2.86 -30.04
C PHE A 596 -13.71 -4.21 -30.76
N ASP A 597 -12.67 -4.51 -31.53
CA ASP A 597 -12.51 -5.80 -32.21
C ASP A 597 -12.30 -6.92 -31.19
N ILE A 598 -11.49 -6.67 -30.16
CA ILE A 598 -11.31 -7.59 -29.03
C ILE A 598 -12.66 -7.83 -28.35
N LEU A 599 -13.38 -6.78 -27.95
CA LEU A 599 -14.68 -6.92 -27.29
C LEU A 599 -15.68 -7.70 -28.18
N LEU A 600 -15.75 -7.39 -29.47
CA LEU A 600 -16.61 -8.08 -30.42
C LEU A 600 -16.27 -9.57 -30.55
N LYS A 601 -14.98 -9.91 -30.62
CA LYS A 601 -14.52 -11.29 -30.82
C LYS A 601 -14.68 -12.13 -29.56
N PHE A 602 -14.31 -11.60 -28.41
CA PHE A 602 -14.23 -12.37 -27.16
C PHE A 602 -15.54 -12.42 -26.39
N LYS A 603 -16.55 -11.63 -26.75
CA LYS A 603 -17.89 -11.73 -26.13
C LYS A 603 -18.60 -13.06 -26.36
N VAL A 604 -18.23 -13.81 -27.41
CA VAL A 604 -18.87 -15.08 -27.79
C VAL A 604 -18.06 -16.33 -27.41
N ILE A 605 -16.86 -16.15 -26.84
CA ILE A 605 -15.99 -17.27 -26.46
C ILE A 605 -16.45 -17.84 -25.11
N GLN A 606 -16.42 -19.17 -24.99
CA GLN A 606 -16.92 -19.88 -23.80
C GLN A 606 -16.17 -19.49 -22.52
N ALA A 607 -14.85 -19.28 -22.58
CA ALA A 607 -14.00 -18.86 -21.47
C ALA A 607 -13.24 -17.58 -21.87
N PRO A 608 -13.84 -16.39 -21.73
CA PRO A 608 -13.22 -15.15 -22.19
C PRO A 608 -12.15 -14.66 -21.22
N PRO A 609 -11.11 -13.97 -21.72
CA PRO A 609 -10.10 -13.32 -20.87
C PRO A 609 -10.69 -12.07 -20.20
N VAL A 610 -11.37 -12.24 -19.06
CA VAL A 610 -12.15 -11.17 -18.38
C VAL A 610 -11.29 -9.95 -18.03
N GLU A 611 -10.04 -10.14 -17.59
CA GLU A 611 -9.14 -9.02 -17.30
C GLU A 611 -8.81 -8.19 -18.56
N LEU A 612 -8.61 -8.84 -19.71
CA LEU A 612 -8.41 -8.15 -20.99
C LEU A 612 -9.65 -7.33 -21.38
N LEU A 613 -10.85 -7.92 -21.24
CA LEU A 613 -12.10 -7.23 -21.54
C LEU A 613 -12.33 -6.01 -20.63
N ALA A 614 -11.92 -6.12 -19.36
CA ALA A 614 -11.98 -5.01 -18.41
C ALA A 614 -11.09 -3.84 -18.86
N GLU A 615 -9.86 -4.11 -19.32
CA GLU A 615 -8.99 -3.05 -19.83
C GLU A 615 -9.48 -2.45 -21.15
N CYS A 616 -10.07 -3.25 -22.05
CA CYS A 616 -10.76 -2.72 -23.22
C CYS A 616 -11.88 -1.75 -22.83
N LEU A 617 -12.70 -2.12 -21.82
CA LEU A 617 -13.77 -1.26 -21.33
C LEU A 617 -13.23 0.01 -20.63
N ASN A 618 -12.08 -0.07 -19.96
CA ASN A 618 -11.39 1.10 -19.41
C ASN A 618 -10.89 2.06 -20.49
N VAL A 619 -10.37 1.55 -21.62
CA VAL A 619 -10.03 2.37 -22.78
C VAL A 619 -11.29 3.03 -23.36
N CYS A 620 -12.38 2.27 -23.54
CA CYS A 620 -13.66 2.86 -23.97
C CYS A 620 -14.13 3.96 -23.01
N ALA A 621 -14.08 3.72 -21.69
CA ALA A 621 -14.44 4.72 -20.68
C ALA A 621 -13.58 5.98 -20.79
N ALA A 622 -12.27 5.84 -21.05
CA ALA A 622 -11.36 6.96 -21.26
C ALA A 622 -11.66 7.77 -22.53
N LEU A 623 -12.23 7.14 -23.57
CA LEU A 623 -12.63 7.80 -24.82
C LEU A 623 -13.98 8.51 -24.73
N VAL A 624 -14.85 8.15 -23.78
CA VAL A 624 -16.20 8.73 -23.64
C VAL A 624 -16.18 10.26 -23.61
N PRO A 625 -15.32 10.95 -22.84
CA PRO A 625 -15.26 12.42 -22.84
C PRO A 625 -14.86 13.05 -24.19
N LEU A 626 -14.20 12.28 -25.07
CA LEU A 626 -13.67 12.76 -26.35
C LEU A 626 -14.63 12.49 -27.51
N PHE A 627 -15.28 11.32 -27.52
CA PHE A 627 -16.09 10.82 -28.65
C PHE A 627 -17.43 10.21 -28.22
N GLU A 628 -18.10 10.79 -27.20
CA GLU A 628 -19.28 10.21 -26.55
C GLU A 628 -20.30 9.53 -27.49
N PRO A 629 -20.85 10.18 -28.53
CA PRO A 629 -21.90 9.56 -29.36
C PRO A 629 -21.43 8.29 -30.07
N GLU A 630 -20.18 8.28 -30.52
CA GLU A 630 -19.60 7.15 -31.24
C GLU A 630 -19.28 6.00 -30.28
N ILE A 631 -18.60 6.29 -29.17
CA ILE A 631 -18.24 5.28 -28.18
C ILE A 631 -19.51 4.65 -27.60
N TYR A 632 -20.51 5.46 -27.27
CA TYR A 632 -21.81 5.00 -26.81
C TYR A 632 -22.44 4.04 -27.82
N ALA A 633 -22.58 4.45 -29.08
CA ALA A 633 -23.20 3.64 -30.12
C ALA A 633 -22.46 2.32 -30.33
N ARG A 634 -21.12 2.35 -30.39
CA ARG A 634 -20.30 1.15 -30.57
C ARG A 634 -20.41 0.20 -29.39
N VAL A 635 -20.31 0.69 -28.15
CA VAL A 635 -20.37 -0.16 -26.95
C VAL A 635 -21.76 -0.78 -26.79
N ILE A 636 -22.85 -0.04 -27.04
CA ILE A 636 -24.20 -0.60 -26.95
C ILE A 636 -24.46 -1.64 -28.04
N ASN A 637 -24.03 -1.38 -29.27
CA ASN A 637 -24.19 -2.35 -30.36
C ASN A 637 -23.43 -3.66 -30.11
N LEU A 638 -22.49 -3.68 -29.16
CA LEU A 638 -21.85 -4.92 -28.72
C LEU A 638 -22.73 -5.78 -27.81
N ASN A 639 -23.83 -5.25 -27.25
CA ASN A 639 -24.72 -5.89 -26.26
C ASN A 639 -23.97 -6.38 -25.01
N ILE A 640 -22.97 -5.61 -24.57
CA ILE A 640 -22.18 -5.95 -23.37
C ILE A 640 -22.80 -5.35 -22.12
N LEU A 641 -23.26 -4.10 -22.18
CA LEU A 641 -23.77 -3.34 -21.04
C LEU A 641 -25.18 -3.82 -20.62
N PRO A 642 -25.56 -3.63 -19.34
CA PRO A 642 -26.93 -3.81 -18.90
C PRO A 642 -27.91 -2.91 -19.67
N THR A 643 -29.11 -3.41 -19.93
CA THR A 643 -30.15 -2.72 -20.71
C THR A 643 -31.51 -2.79 -20.04
N VAL A 644 -32.39 -1.89 -20.46
CA VAL A 644 -33.82 -1.88 -20.09
C VAL A 644 -34.63 -1.87 -21.37
N ASN A 645 -35.44 -2.91 -21.56
CA ASN A 645 -36.13 -3.15 -22.84
C ASN A 645 -37.49 -2.45 -22.98
N ASN A 646 -37.98 -1.79 -21.91
CA ASN A 646 -39.25 -1.08 -21.93
C ASN A 646 -39.13 0.29 -21.24
N ALA A 647 -39.28 1.37 -22.02
CA ALA A 647 -39.22 2.75 -21.55
C ALA A 647 -40.56 3.30 -20.99
N ASN A 648 -41.64 2.51 -21.05
CA ASN A 648 -42.99 2.92 -20.65
C ASN A 648 -43.39 2.43 -19.24
N LEU A 649 -42.45 1.88 -18.46
CA LEU A 649 -42.72 1.38 -17.12
C LEU A 649 -42.74 2.51 -16.08
N ASP A 650 -43.41 2.29 -14.96
CA ASP A 650 -43.37 3.24 -13.85
C ASP A 650 -42.11 3.04 -12.97
N PHE A 651 -41.86 3.97 -12.04
CA PHE A 651 -40.68 3.91 -11.18
C PHE A 651 -40.67 2.70 -10.23
N LYS A 652 -41.84 2.13 -9.90
CA LYS A 652 -41.95 0.95 -9.03
C LYS A 652 -41.59 -0.31 -9.80
N ASP A 653 -42.01 -0.38 -11.06
CA ASP A 653 -41.66 -1.46 -11.97
C ASP A 653 -40.15 -1.53 -12.21
N TYR A 654 -39.49 -0.37 -12.41
CA TYR A 654 -38.04 -0.30 -12.51
C TYR A 654 -37.32 -0.67 -11.21
N ALA A 655 -37.82 -0.21 -10.06
CA ALA A 655 -37.27 -0.58 -8.75
C ALA A 655 -37.41 -2.09 -8.46
N ALA A 656 -38.40 -2.75 -9.07
CA ALA A 656 -38.57 -4.21 -9.02
C ALA A 656 -37.73 -4.97 -10.06
N GLY A 657 -36.94 -4.27 -10.90
CA GLY A 657 -36.13 -4.89 -11.95
C GLY A 657 -36.92 -5.33 -13.19
N THR A 658 -38.14 -4.81 -13.40
CA THR A 658 -38.97 -5.19 -14.55
C THR A 658 -38.32 -4.77 -15.87
N SER A 659 -38.23 -5.71 -16.83
CA SER A 659 -37.58 -5.52 -18.15
C SER A 659 -36.08 -5.19 -18.12
N PHE A 660 -35.41 -5.44 -16.98
CA PHE A 660 -33.96 -5.28 -16.83
C PHE A 660 -33.21 -6.53 -17.31
N GLU A 661 -32.16 -6.32 -18.09
CA GLU A 661 -31.24 -7.37 -18.50
C GLU A 661 -29.81 -6.98 -18.10
N SER A 662 -29.14 -7.83 -17.31
CA SER A 662 -27.79 -7.56 -16.81
C SER A 662 -26.68 -7.81 -17.85
N SER A 663 -27.06 -8.39 -19.00
CA SER A 663 -26.18 -8.66 -20.16
C SER A 663 -24.87 -9.36 -19.79
N LEU A 664 -23.80 -9.14 -20.57
CA LEU A 664 -22.51 -9.79 -20.35
C LEU A 664 -21.82 -9.32 -19.08
N ILE A 665 -22.02 -8.07 -18.64
CA ILE A 665 -21.49 -7.59 -17.36
C ILE A 665 -22.02 -8.46 -16.20
N GLY A 666 -23.34 -8.69 -16.15
CA GLY A 666 -23.93 -9.56 -15.12
C GLY A 666 -23.46 -11.02 -15.24
N PHE A 667 -23.35 -11.53 -16.47
CA PHE A 667 -22.83 -12.88 -16.72
C PHE A 667 -21.40 -13.05 -16.22
N TYR A 668 -20.49 -12.12 -16.53
CA TYR A 668 -19.09 -12.18 -16.08
C TYR A 668 -18.95 -12.05 -14.57
N LEU A 669 -19.72 -11.13 -13.97
CA LEU A 669 -19.73 -10.94 -12.53
C LEU A 669 -20.10 -12.23 -11.78
N VAL A 670 -21.19 -12.88 -12.19
CA VAL A 670 -21.72 -14.07 -11.51
C VAL A 670 -20.88 -15.31 -11.77
N ASN A 671 -20.46 -15.54 -13.02
CA ASN A 671 -19.85 -16.81 -13.42
C ASN A 671 -18.32 -16.84 -13.30
N TYR A 672 -17.66 -15.68 -13.37
CA TYR A 672 -16.19 -15.58 -13.35
C TYR A 672 -15.70 -14.85 -12.10
N GLU A 673 -16.09 -13.60 -11.92
CA GLU A 673 -15.50 -12.73 -10.90
C GLU A 673 -15.81 -13.17 -9.47
N LYS A 674 -17.06 -13.56 -9.21
CA LYS A 674 -17.50 -14.04 -7.90
C LYS A 674 -16.72 -15.29 -7.46
N ASN A 675 -16.40 -16.18 -8.39
CA ASN A 675 -15.63 -17.40 -8.11
C ASN A 675 -14.14 -17.08 -7.90
N ALA A 676 -13.60 -16.12 -8.65
CA ALA A 676 -12.20 -15.70 -8.55
C ALA A 676 -11.91 -14.76 -7.37
N GLY A 677 -12.93 -14.12 -6.78
CA GLY A 677 -12.77 -13.08 -5.76
C GLY A 677 -12.13 -11.79 -6.29
N LYS A 678 -12.10 -11.59 -7.62
CA LYS A 678 -11.53 -10.43 -8.31
C LYS A 678 -12.59 -9.83 -9.23
N TYR A 679 -12.82 -8.53 -9.09
CA TYR A 679 -13.95 -7.81 -9.70
C TYR A 679 -13.51 -6.77 -10.75
N CYS A 680 -12.60 -7.14 -11.65
CA CYS A 680 -12.02 -6.26 -12.66
C CYS A 680 -13.03 -5.69 -13.66
N ILE A 681 -13.91 -6.52 -14.26
CA ILE A 681 -14.93 -6.08 -15.21
C ILE A 681 -16.03 -5.27 -14.54
N LEU A 682 -16.44 -5.64 -13.32
CA LEU A 682 -17.38 -4.83 -12.53
C LEU A 682 -16.80 -3.43 -12.28
N MET A 683 -15.55 -3.35 -11.82
CA MET A 683 -14.88 -2.07 -11.60
C MET A 683 -14.76 -1.24 -12.89
N ALA A 684 -14.43 -1.87 -14.02
CA ALA A 684 -14.39 -1.20 -15.32
C ALA A 684 -15.77 -0.66 -15.75
N TYR A 685 -16.83 -1.44 -15.54
CA TYR A 685 -18.21 -0.99 -15.82
C TYR A 685 -18.64 0.17 -14.93
N LEU A 686 -18.35 0.12 -13.63
CA LEU A 686 -18.64 1.22 -12.71
C LEU A 686 -17.87 2.50 -13.09
N ASN A 687 -16.63 2.35 -13.55
CA ASN A 687 -15.83 3.47 -14.06
C ASN A 687 -16.42 4.05 -15.36
N PHE A 688 -16.89 3.20 -16.28
CA PHE A 688 -17.62 3.61 -17.49
C PHE A 688 -18.89 4.40 -17.13
N LEU A 689 -19.74 3.85 -16.25
CA LEU A 689 -20.98 4.48 -15.79
C LEU A 689 -20.71 5.84 -15.13
N LYS A 690 -19.72 5.90 -14.23
CA LYS A 690 -19.29 7.14 -13.57
C LYS A 690 -18.78 8.18 -14.55
N THR A 691 -18.08 7.76 -15.61
CA THR A 691 -17.53 8.68 -16.61
C THR A 691 -18.63 9.20 -17.53
N TYR A 692 -19.55 8.34 -17.96
CA TYR A 692 -20.69 8.71 -18.81
C TYR A 692 -21.65 9.68 -18.11
N THR A 693 -22.07 9.35 -16.88
CA THR A 693 -23.01 10.18 -16.09
C THR A 693 -22.49 11.58 -15.80
N LYS A 694 -21.17 11.75 -15.64
CA LYS A 694 -20.54 13.07 -15.45
C LYS A 694 -20.70 14.01 -16.65
N LEU A 695 -21.00 13.50 -17.84
CA LEU A 695 -21.27 14.34 -19.01
C LEU A 695 -22.63 15.05 -18.95
N GLY A 696 -23.54 14.61 -18.06
CA GLY A 696 -24.79 15.31 -17.76
C GLY A 696 -25.76 15.44 -18.95
N LYS A 697 -25.83 14.42 -19.83
CA LYS A 697 -26.68 14.42 -21.02
C LYS A 697 -27.94 13.55 -20.86
N ASN A 698 -28.98 13.85 -21.65
CA ASN A 698 -30.34 13.29 -21.57
C ASN A 698 -30.50 11.82 -22.06
N ASN A 699 -29.51 10.95 -21.87
CA ASN A 699 -29.63 9.54 -22.27
C ASN A 699 -29.86 8.61 -21.08
N VAL A 700 -30.95 8.91 -20.37
CA VAL A 700 -31.33 8.23 -19.13
C VAL A 700 -31.56 6.73 -19.36
N PHE A 701 -32.24 6.35 -20.45
CA PHE A 701 -32.64 4.96 -20.70
C PHE A 701 -31.51 4.07 -21.23
N GLY A 702 -30.47 4.64 -21.86
CA GLY A 702 -29.40 3.86 -22.48
C GLY A 702 -28.33 3.36 -21.51
N VAL A 703 -27.92 4.20 -20.55
CA VAL A 703 -26.81 3.89 -19.63
C VAL A 703 -27.17 4.12 -18.16
N GLU A 704 -27.79 5.27 -17.86
CA GLU A 704 -27.96 5.71 -16.47
C GLU A 704 -28.99 4.87 -15.69
N LEU A 705 -30.17 4.65 -16.28
CA LEU A 705 -31.25 3.87 -15.67
C LEU A 705 -30.89 2.37 -15.56
N PRO A 706 -30.40 1.68 -16.61
CA PRO A 706 -29.91 0.31 -16.45
C PRO A 706 -28.77 0.20 -15.44
N GLY A 707 -27.87 1.19 -15.41
CA GLY A 707 -26.78 1.25 -14.43
C GLY A 707 -27.27 1.40 -13.00
N LEU A 708 -28.29 2.23 -12.76
CA LEU A 708 -28.90 2.39 -11.44
C LEU A 708 -29.60 1.10 -11.00
N ILE A 709 -30.36 0.44 -11.88
CA ILE A 709 -31.03 -0.83 -11.56
C ILE A 709 -30.01 -1.93 -11.28
N PHE A 710 -28.88 -1.98 -11.99
CA PHE A 710 -27.80 -2.95 -11.74
C PHE A 710 -27.15 -2.77 -10.36
N LEU A 711 -27.12 -1.54 -9.83
CA LEU A 711 -26.52 -1.22 -8.53
C LEU A 711 -27.45 -1.50 -7.33
N LEU A 712 -28.76 -1.52 -7.55
CA LEU A 712 -29.78 -1.85 -6.56
C LEU A 712 -29.86 -3.37 -6.36
#